data_AF-A0A7C1ZIA6-F1
#
_entry.id   AF-A0A7C1ZIA6-F1
#
_cell.length_a   1.000
_cell.length_b   1.000
_cell.length_c   1.000
_cell.angle_alpha   90.00
_cell.angle_beta   90.00
_cell.angle_gamma   90.00
#
_symmetry.space_group_name_H-M   'P 1'
#
loop_
_entity.id
_entity.type
_entity.pdbx_description
1 polymer ?
#
loop_
_entity_poly.entity_id
_entity_poly.type
_entity_poly.pdbx_seq_one_letter_code
_entity_poly.pdbx_strand_id
1 'polypeptide(L)'
;GVAANAGMVRAFTELLGASEGDLIIPEHHASMGAIGAALNLWNKISEPVDFKGIVKLEEYLKEEKSRGNYNEPLVEADIKIDKTVHPLPEGDEKVEVYLGLDVGSLSTNVVLLDMENRVVARRYLPTKSKPLEAIRKGMSEIFTEVGDKVLVKGAGSTGSGRYLTGDFIGADVIRNEITAQATAAIAFDPEVDTIFEIGGQDSKYISIDNGVVVDFEMNKVCAAGTGSFLQEQAEKLGINIVEEFGDKALKAMKPASMGDRCTVFMESDLNSYQQKGVEKENLIGGLAYSIVKNYILKVVRKKRIGDHILFQGGVTNNKAVVAAFEKVTGKKIHVPPHFDVTGAVGAAILAREYVTDNNLQTRFKGFDISKIPFAVTLFTCKECSNQCEIRRVKIEGEKKPLYYGGRCEKYELDERKGKGEGITDYFEIRNQLLQDGYAEEEKSDKITIGIPRALMVFYQQFPFWRTFFENLGFRVVISEESDNNLIKKSLEMIVAETCYPVELIHGHIDDLFRKEVDYVFAPFIINSKAEKDNPTSNYNCPWIQTYPFMVKPSLIEEQKEKLLVPTLNFRYFGKVLNKELSDFMKKNFGIASGRTIKAINLAQQKQDEFEAAVKTTGKEVLENLPEDKECLVIMGRPYNTGDPALNMRMVEKLINMDVQPIPMDFLPLEQEKITDDYNKMYWPNGQKILAAARYISKHSQLHAIYMGNFRCGPDSFLAHFVHEEMNGKPYLELEIDEHGADAGMITRYEAFLDSLTGSRVAEKFKEEIYRPGIMDSSPSSDRVLYFPFMCDAAYAISAAARSVGVPSEVLPMHDEKDLELGRKYTSARECFPMVCTTGNFLKKLMEPGADPSKISFLMPDHNGPCRFGQYNRFQRILFDKLGFQDAKIISPSNDASYDDIGGEHGGKFRLRAWRGFVAVDILRKLKQERRPYELVPGSVNKVYDECLQDVIRSIEGGAGDLVETIRRSGKKFAVIQLTNGERRPVIAVVGEIFMRDNAYCSGHLVDRLEKFGAETFIAPFSEWIAYSTLRFTRDSRWKGDRKGVIKSRIQSYAQNLTSRKLYSAVHGLIDDERELSVKDMLDSCGNYVHKHYDGDPALNIGSSVLLAQTGISGIANILPFTCMPGTLVSAVSRDFKKDHNDLPYLNIPYDGQEDTAIELRMQAFMHQAREYSNKFGFNRILAK
;
A
#
# COMPACT_ATOMS: atom_id res chain seq x y z
N GLY A 1 -29.93 17.85 -2.82
CA GLY A 1 -28.68 17.83 -2.05
C GLY A 1 -28.94 17.28 -0.67
N VAL A 2 -27.91 16.77 0.01
CA VAL A 2 -28.02 16.05 1.30
C VAL A 2 -28.66 16.91 2.40
N ALA A 3 -28.52 18.24 2.33
CA ALA A 3 -29.14 19.21 3.24
C ALA A 3 -30.69 19.17 3.28
N ALA A 4 -31.36 18.59 2.28
CA ALA A 4 -32.81 18.39 2.30
C ALA A 4 -33.24 17.15 3.10
N ASN A 5 -32.29 16.30 3.48
CA ASN A 5 -32.58 15.07 4.22
C ASN A 5 -32.65 15.37 5.72
N ALA A 6 -33.86 15.37 6.28
CA ALA A 6 -34.10 15.63 7.70
C ALA A 6 -33.33 14.69 8.65
N GLY A 7 -33.04 13.45 8.23
CA GLY A 7 -32.22 12.52 9.00
C GLY A 7 -30.77 12.98 9.10
N MET A 8 -30.20 13.48 7.99
CA MET A 8 -28.85 14.02 7.98
C MET A 8 -28.75 15.31 8.79
N VAL A 9 -29.73 16.20 8.68
CA VAL A 9 -29.80 17.43 9.49
C VAL A 9 -29.77 17.09 10.98
N ARG A 10 -30.65 16.17 11.42
CA ARG A 10 -30.68 15.70 12.82
C ARG A 10 -29.36 15.09 13.26
N ALA A 11 -28.76 14.22 12.44
CA ALA A 11 -27.48 13.61 12.77
C ALA A 11 -26.38 14.66 12.98
N PHE A 12 -26.29 15.68 12.11
CA PHE A 12 -25.36 16.79 12.30
C PHE A 12 -25.66 17.61 13.55
N THR A 13 -26.94 17.89 13.84
CA THR A 13 -27.34 18.63 15.05
C THR A 13 -26.87 17.90 16.32
N GLU A 14 -27.13 16.59 16.41
CA GLU A 14 -26.73 15.76 17.55
C GLU A 14 -25.20 15.67 17.69
N LEU A 15 -24.50 15.42 16.58
CA LEU A 15 -23.06 15.17 16.58
C LEU A 15 -22.26 16.45 16.88
N LEU A 16 -22.78 17.61 16.48
CA LEU A 16 -22.19 18.91 16.78
C LEU A 16 -22.63 19.47 18.15
N GLY A 17 -23.58 18.82 18.84
CA GLY A 17 -24.19 19.37 20.04
C GLY A 17 -24.90 20.71 19.80
N ALA A 18 -25.41 20.91 18.58
CA ALA A 18 -25.97 22.16 18.11
C ALA A 18 -27.37 22.38 18.70
N SER A 19 -27.64 23.59 19.18
CA SER A 19 -28.97 24.01 19.63
C SER A 19 -29.88 24.35 18.45
N GLU A 20 -31.17 24.52 18.72
CA GLU A 20 -32.15 24.92 17.71
C GLU A 20 -31.77 26.29 17.11
N GLY A 21 -31.44 26.32 15.81
CA GLY A 21 -30.99 27.50 15.08
C GLY A 21 -29.50 27.57 14.76
N ASP A 22 -28.66 26.74 15.39
CA ASP A 22 -27.20 26.72 15.12
C ASP A 22 -26.88 26.10 13.75
N LEU A 23 -27.64 25.08 13.34
CA LEU A 23 -27.53 24.45 12.03
C LEU A 23 -28.51 25.12 11.06
N ILE A 24 -28.00 26.02 10.23
CA ILE A 24 -28.81 26.77 9.26
C ILE A 24 -28.87 26.01 7.94
N ILE A 25 -30.08 25.62 7.53
CA ILE A 25 -30.37 25.09 6.18
C ILE A 25 -30.96 26.23 5.34
N PRO A 26 -30.22 26.79 4.36
CA PRO A 26 -30.72 27.88 3.53
C PRO A 26 -31.92 27.44 2.69
N GLU A 27 -32.87 28.34 2.42
CA GLU A 27 -34.05 28.09 1.58
C GLU A 27 -33.67 27.52 0.20
N HIS A 28 -32.62 28.06 -0.41
CA HIS A 28 -32.10 27.62 -1.70
C HIS A 28 -30.89 26.68 -1.57
N HIS A 29 -30.85 25.81 -0.55
CA HIS A 29 -29.72 24.91 -0.25
C HIS A 29 -29.18 24.14 -1.47
N ALA A 30 -30.01 23.82 -2.46
CA ALA A 30 -29.59 23.10 -3.67
C ALA A 30 -28.85 23.98 -4.69
N SER A 31 -29.01 25.31 -4.61
CA SER A 31 -28.47 26.30 -5.55
C SER A 31 -27.52 27.32 -4.91
N MET A 32 -27.20 27.17 -3.62
CA MET A 32 -26.36 28.12 -2.88
C MET A 32 -25.00 28.37 -3.54
N GLY A 33 -24.37 27.35 -4.13
CA GLY A 33 -23.12 27.53 -4.88
C GLY A 33 -23.27 28.44 -6.10
N ALA A 34 -24.36 28.30 -6.85
CA ALA A 34 -24.67 29.15 -8.00
C ALA A 34 -25.03 30.58 -7.58
N ILE A 35 -25.81 30.73 -6.50
CA ILE A 35 -26.13 32.04 -5.90
C ILE A 35 -24.85 32.73 -5.43
N GLY A 36 -23.97 32.00 -4.73
CA GLY A 36 -22.67 32.50 -4.29
C GLY A 36 -21.77 32.94 -5.44
N ALA A 37 -21.76 32.19 -6.54
CA ALA A 37 -21.04 32.57 -7.75
C ALA A 37 -21.58 33.88 -8.36
N ALA A 38 -22.91 34.03 -8.44
CA ALA A 38 -23.56 35.24 -8.92
C ALA A 38 -23.26 36.46 -8.01
N LEU A 39 -23.30 36.28 -6.68
CA LEU A 39 -22.96 37.32 -5.71
C LEU A 39 -21.47 37.71 -5.76
N ASN A 40 -20.58 36.73 -5.89
CA ASN A 40 -19.14 36.97 -6.03
C ASN A 40 -18.85 37.79 -7.29
N LEU A 41 -19.54 37.47 -8.38
CA LEU A 41 -19.48 38.21 -9.62
C LEU A 41 -20.04 39.64 -9.44
N TRP A 42 -21.21 39.79 -8.81
CA TRP A 42 -21.82 41.10 -8.54
C TRP A 42 -20.88 42.06 -7.82
N ASN A 43 -20.08 41.54 -6.87
CA ASN A 43 -19.11 42.35 -6.12
C ASN A 43 -17.85 42.73 -6.92
N LYS A 44 -17.60 42.10 -8.07
CA LYS A 44 -16.39 42.27 -8.88
C LYS A 44 -16.60 43.04 -10.17
N ILE A 45 -17.81 43.06 -10.72
CA ILE A 45 -18.07 43.80 -11.97
C ILE A 45 -18.59 45.20 -11.64
N SER A 46 -18.02 46.21 -12.31
CA SER A 46 -18.46 47.60 -12.25
C SER A 46 -19.53 47.97 -13.29
N GLU A 47 -19.70 47.15 -14.34
CA GLU A 47 -20.65 47.38 -15.45
C GLU A 47 -21.46 46.10 -15.77
N PRO A 48 -22.75 46.22 -16.13
CA PRO A 48 -23.57 45.07 -16.50
C PRO A 48 -23.09 44.41 -17.80
N VAL A 49 -23.09 43.07 -17.84
CA VAL A 49 -22.75 42.28 -19.04
C VAL A 49 -24.04 41.69 -19.62
N ASP A 50 -24.32 41.95 -20.89
CA ASP A 50 -25.49 41.38 -21.57
C ASP A 50 -25.39 39.86 -21.77
N PHE A 51 -26.50 39.16 -21.53
CA PHE A 51 -26.62 37.72 -21.79
C PHE A 51 -26.59 37.45 -23.30
N LYS A 52 -25.51 36.81 -23.77
CA LYS A 52 -25.25 36.55 -25.19
C LYS A 52 -26.01 35.34 -25.78
N GLY A 53 -27.01 34.81 -25.05
CA GLY A 53 -27.74 33.59 -25.43
C GLY A 53 -26.96 32.28 -25.17
N ILE A 54 -27.59 31.15 -25.49
CA ILE A 54 -27.03 29.79 -25.27
C ILE A 54 -26.41 29.16 -26.52
N VAL A 55 -26.45 29.83 -27.68
CA VAL A 55 -25.99 29.24 -28.96
C VAL A 55 -24.57 28.69 -28.88
N LYS A 56 -23.63 29.44 -28.28
CA LYS A 56 -22.26 28.97 -28.07
C LYS A 56 -22.18 27.76 -27.14
N LEU A 57 -23.06 27.66 -26.15
CA LEU A 57 -23.15 26.50 -25.27
C LEU A 57 -23.70 25.30 -26.03
N GLU A 58 -24.72 25.49 -26.86
CA GLU A 58 -25.28 24.43 -27.72
C GLU A 58 -24.28 23.94 -28.77
N GLU A 59 -23.55 24.84 -29.42
CA GLU A 59 -22.44 24.51 -30.33
C GLU A 59 -21.33 23.77 -29.59
N TYR A 60 -20.93 24.29 -28.43
CA TYR A 60 -19.97 23.61 -27.55
C TYR A 60 -20.48 22.21 -27.23
N LEU A 61 -21.72 22.02 -26.78
CA LEU A 61 -22.29 20.71 -26.45
C LEU A 61 -22.39 19.73 -27.65
N LYS A 62 -22.42 20.23 -28.89
CA LYS A 62 -22.43 19.42 -30.12
C LYS A 62 -21.04 18.96 -30.59
N GLU A 63 -19.97 19.64 -30.17
CA GLU A 63 -18.61 19.20 -30.49
C GLU A 63 -18.26 17.92 -29.70
N GLU A 64 -17.75 16.90 -30.39
CA GLU A 64 -17.22 15.67 -29.79
C GLU A 64 -16.03 16.05 -28.88
N LYS A 65 -16.26 16.03 -27.56
CA LYS A 65 -15.35 16.63 -26.57
C LYS A 65 -14.37 15.71 -25.90
N SER A 66 -14.42 14.41 -26.18
CA SER A 66 -13.76 13.48 -25.30
C SER A 66 -12.26 13.39 -25.65
N ARG A 67 -11.48 14.31 -25.08
CA ARG A 67 -10.02 14.18 -24.93
C ARG A 67 -9.77 13.21 -23.78
N GLY A 68 -9.33 12.01 -24.12
CA GLY A 68 -9.07 10.93 -23.18
C GLY A 68 -8.35 9.78 -23.87
N ASN A 69 -7.81 8.87 -23.07
CA ASN A 69 -7.22 7.65 -23.60
C ASN A 69 -8.29 6.58 -23.72
N TYR A 70 -8.28 5.89 -24.85
CA TYR A 70 -9.28 4.89 -25.20
C TYR A 70 -8.60 3.56 -25.47
N ASN A 71 -9.24 2.48 -25.03
CA ASN A 71 -8.87 1.13 -25.46
C ASN A 71 -9.40 0.88 -26.87
N GLU A 72 -8.92 -0.20 -27.48
CA GLU A 72 -9.49 -0.70 -28.72
C GLU A 72 -10.93 -1.21 -28.49
N PRO A 73 -11.78 -1.25 -29.53
CA PRO A 73 -13.10 -1.86 -29.44
C PRO A 73 -13.04 -3.35 -29.06
N LEU A 74 -14.03 -3.80 -28.28
CA LEU A 74 -14.22 -5.21 -27.95
C LEU A 74 -14.88 -5.93 -29.12
N VAL A 75 -14.43 -7.15 -29.40
CA VAL A 75 -15.05 -8.06 -30.38
C VAL A 75 -15.72 -9.18 -29.61
N GLU A 76 -16.98 -9.49 -29.92
CA GLU A 76 -17.72 -10.55 -29.25
C GLU A 76 -16.98 -11.89 -29.40
N ALA A 77 -16.71 -12.55 -28.26
CA ALA A 77 -16.03 -13.84 -28.21
C ALA A 77 -16.93 -14.96 -28.77
N ASP A 78 -16.32 -15.95 -29.42
CA ASP A 78 -17.02 -17.16 -29.90
C ASP A 78 -17.29 -18.13 -28.74
N ILE A 79 -18.33 -17.82 -27.96
CA ILE A 79 -18.71 -18.58 -26.77
C ILE A 79 -20.15 -19.10 -26.85
N LYS A 80 -20.37 -20.31 -26.33
CA LYS A 80 -21.69 -20.91 -26.18
C LYS A 80 -22.11 -20.87 -24.71
N ILE A 81 -23.03 -19.95 -24.37
CA ILE A 81 -23.68 -19.93 -23.06
C ILE A 81 -24.67 -21.10 -22.98
N ASP A 82 -24.30 -22.16 -22.27
CA ASP A 82 -25.15 -23.33 -22.05
C ASP A 82 -25.57 -23.44 -20.58
N LYS A 83 -26.88 -23.37 -20.35
CA LYS A 83 -27.51 -23.53 -19.03
C LYS A 83 -28.64 -24.56 -19.08
N THR A 84 -28.72 -25.34 -20.15
CA THR A 84 -29.80 -26.30 -20.37
C THR A 84 -29.73 -27.44 -19.37
N VAL A 85 -30.84 -27.74 -18.70
CA VAL A 85 -30.91 -28.85 -17.74
C VAL A 85 -31.21 -30.15 -18.48
N HIS A 86 -30.62 -31.25 -18.02
CA HIS A 86 -30.87 -32.57 -18.56
C HIS A 86 -32.26 -33.07 -18.12
N PRO A 87 -33.14 -33.45 -19.05
CA PRO A 87 -34.46 -33.94 -18.68
C PRO A 87 -34.36 -35.27 -17.93
N LEU A 88 -35.24 -35.46 -16.95
CA LEU A 88 -35.41 -36.73 -16.27
C LEU A 88 -36.13 -37.73 -17.19
N PRO A 89 -35.74 -39.02 -17.20
CA PRO A 89 -36.46 -40.07 -17.91
C PRO A 89 -37.93 -40.17 -17.43
N GLU A 90 -38.84 -40.50 -18.35
CA GLU A 90 -40.24 -40.77 -18.02
C GLU A 90 -40.38 -42.18 -17.43
N GLY A 91 -40.83 -42.28 -16.18
CA GLY A 91 -41.04 -43.53 -15.47
C GLY A 91 -41.45 -43.33 -14.01
N ASP A 92 -41.88 -44.41 -13.35
CA ASP A 92 -42.26 -44.41 -11.93
C ASP A 92 -41.06 -44.54 -10.98
N GLU A 93 -39.89 -44.95 -11.50
CA GLU A 93 -38.66 -45.07 -10.70
C GLU A 93 -37.99 -43.72 -10.48
N LYS A 94 -37.63 -43.44 -9.22
CA LYS A 94 -36.92 -42.22 -8.86
C LYS A 94 -35.47 -42.29 -9.32
N VAL A 95 -35.01 -41.25 -10.00
CA VAL A 95 -33.62 -41.14 -10.45
C VAL A 95 -32.71 -40.78 -9.29
N GLU A 96 -31.61 -41.51 -9.13
CA GLU A 96 -30.59 -41.21 -8.14
C GLU A 96 -29.85 -39.93 -8.51
N VAL A 97 -29.80 -38.98 -7.57
CA VAL A 97 -29.18 -37.66 -7.76
C VAL A 97 -28.35 -37.24 -6.56
N TYR A 98 -27.48 -36.26 -6.76
CA TYR A 98 -26.63 -35.67 -5.74
C TYR A 98 -26.88 -34.18 -5.64
N LEU A 99 -27.04 -33.70 -4.40
CA LEU A 99 -27.37 -32.33 -4.09
C LEU A 99 -26.11 -31.53 -3.80
N GLY A 100 -25.98 -30.37 -4.43
CA GLY A 100 -24.90 -29.43 -4.15
C GLY A 100 -25.45 -28.06 -3.80
N LEU A 101 -24.98 -27.49 -2.70
CA LEU A 101 -25.27 -26.11 -2.32
C LEU A 101 -23.98 -25.30 -2.25
N ASP A 102 -23.98 -24.16 -2.92
CA ASP A 102 -22.91 -23.16 -2.81
C ASP A 102 -23.54 -21.87 -2.28
N VAL A 103 -23.21 -21.53 -1.04
CA VAL A 103 -23.81 -20.39 -0.34
C VAL A 103 -22.74 -19.32 -0.16
N GLY A 104 -22.70 -18.41 -1.13
CA GLY A 104 -21.90 -17.20 -1.09
C GLY A 104 -22.61 -16.04 -0.38
N SER A 105 -21.87 -14.94 -0.23
CA SER A 105 -22.36 -13.70 0.40
C SER A 105 -23.45 -13.00 -0.42
N LEU A 106 -23.36 -13.05 -1.76
CA LEU A 106 -24.32 -12.44 -2.67
C LEU A 106 -25.29 -13.44 -3.31
N SER A 107 -24.85 -14.66 -3.61
CA SER A 107 -25.67 -15.69 -4.27
C SER A 107 -25.68 -17.01 -3.52
N THR A 108 -26.80 -17.71 -3.63
CA THR A 108 -27.04 -19.07 -3.15
C THR A 108 -27.41 -19.93 -4.34
N ASN A 109 -26.61 -20.96 -4.59
CA ASN A 109 -26.73 -21.87 -5.71
C ASN A 109 -27.16 -23.23 -5.20
N VAL A 110 -28.17 -23.83 -5.84
CA VAL A 110 -28.65 -25.19 -5.51
C VAL A 110 -28.70 -26.00 -6.79
N VAL A 111 -28.06 -27.17 -6.80
CA VAL A 111 -27.94 -28.02 -7.99
C VAL A 111 -28.24 -29.48 -7.64
N LEU A 112 -28.95 -30.17 -8.53
CA LEU A 112 -29.05 -31.63 -8.56
C LEU A 112 -28.27 -32.18 -9.75
N LEU A 113 -27.35 -33.11 -9.49
CA LEU A 113 -26.60 -33.85 -10.51
C LEU A 113 -27.05 -35.31 -10.55
N ASP A 114 -27.07 -35.91 -11.73
CA ASP A 114 -27.17 -37.37 -11.87
C ASP A 114 -25.79 -38.06 -11.74
N MET A 115 -25.78 -39.39 -11.93
CA MET A 115 -24.56 -40.21 -11.84
C MET A 115 -23.49 -39.80 -12.87
N GLU A 116 -23.87 -39.23 -14.01
CA GLU A 116 -22.97 -38.81 -15.09
C GLU A 116 -22.57 -37.33 -15.03
N ASN A 117 -22.73 -36.67 -13.88
CA ASN A 117 -22.46 -35.24 -13.66
C ASN A 117 -23.36 -34.28 -14.47
N ARG A 118 -24.50 -34.74 -15.00
CA ARG A 118 -25.40 -33.86 -15.76
C ARG A 118 -26.33 -33.12 -14.79
N VAL A 119 -26.52 -31.82 -15.01
CA VAL A 119 -27.38 -30.98 -14.17
C VAL A 119 -28.84 -31.25 -14.50
N VAL A 120 -29.57 -31.78 -13.53
CA VAL A 120 -30.98 -32.15 -13.68
C VAL A 120 -31.91 -31.02 -13.24
N ALA A 121 -31.52 -30.28 -12.21
CA ALA A 121 -32.22 -29.09 -11.73
C ALA A 121 -31.22 -28.09 -11.13
N ARG A 122 -31.50 -26.80 -11.27
CA ARG A 122 -30.64 -25.74 -10.73
C ARG A 122 -31.38 -24.49 -10.29
N ARG A 123 -30.84 -23.79 -9.30
CA ARG A 123 -31.27 -22.45 -8.87
C ARG A 123 -30.07 -21.56 -8.62
N TYR A 124 -30.17 -20.30 -9.04
CA TYR A 124 -29.25 -19.21 -8.72
C TYR A 124 -30.08 -18.11 -8.06
N LEU A 125 -29.91 -17.92 -6.75
CA LEU A 125 -30.76 -17.03 -5.95
C LEU A 125 -29.92 -15.96 -5.24
N PRO A 126 -30.41 -14.72 -5.10
CA PRO A 126 -29.71 -13.73 -4.31
C PRO A 126 -29.81 -14.05 -2.81
N THR A 127 -28.67 -14.13 -2.12
CA THR A 127 -28.59 -14.43 -0.67
C THR A 127 -29.20 -13.31 0.18
N LYS A 128 -29.03 -12.04 -0.21
CA LYS A 128 -29.51 -10.83 0.49
C LYS A 128 -29.25 -10.83 2.01
N SER A 129 -28.06 -11.31 2.43
CA SER A 129 -27.69 -11.48 3.85
C SER A 129 -28.61 -12.42 4.66
N LYS A 130 -29.43 -13.23 3.98
CA LYS A 130 -30.38 -14.17 4.55
C LYS A 130 -30.18 -15.59 3.97
N PRO A 131 -29.04 -16.24 4.24
CA PRO A 131 -28.68 -17.52 3.63
C PRO A 131 -29.73 -18.61 3.85
N LEU A 132 -30.29 -18.75 5.06
CA LEU A 132 -31.30 -19.76 5.34
C LEU A 132 -32.60 -19.56 4.56
N GLU A 133 -33.05 -18.32 4.36
CA GLU A 133 -34.24 -18.05 3.53
C GLU A 133 -33.97 -18.42 2.06
N ALA A 134 -32.79 -18.08 1.53
CA ALA A 134 -32.39 -18.41 0.18
C ALA A 134 -32.28 -19.93 -0.04
N ILE A 135 -31.67 -20.65 0.90
CA ILE A 135 -31.59 -22.12 0.89
C ILE A 135 -33.00 -22.74 0.89
N ARG A 136 -33.89 -22.30 1.79
CA ARG A 136 -35.27 -22.81 1.84
C ARG A 136 -36.00 -22.59 0.52
N LYS A 137 -35.87 -21.39 -0.04
CA LYS A 137 -36.48 -21.04 -1.33
C LYS A 137 -35.95 -21.95 -2.44
N GLY A 138 -34.63 -22.09 -2.58
CA GLY A 138 -34.02 -22.93 -3.62
C GLY A 138 -34.41 -24.41 -3.50
N MET A 139 -34.38 -24.94 -2.28
CA MET A 139 -34.79 -26.33 -2.01
C MET A 139 -36.28 -26.56 -2.29
N SER A 140 -37.15 -25.63 -1.92
CA SER A 140 -38.59 -25.72 -2.18
C SER A 140 -38.90 -25.63 -3.67
N GLU A 141 -38.23 -24.75 -4.40
CA GLU A 141 -38.43 -24.60 -5.85
C GLU A 141 -37.94 -25.83 -6.61
N ILE A 142 -36.81 -26.43 -6.23
CA ILE A 142 -36.32 -27.68 -6.83
C ILE A 142 -37.25 -28.86 -6.50
N PHE A 143 -37.71 -28.96 -5.24
CA PHE A 143 -38.64 -30.02 -4.86
C PHE A 143 -39.95 -29.95 -5.67
N THR A 144 -40.48 -28.75 -5.88
CA THR A 144 -41.70 -28.53 -6.68
C THR A 144 -41.50 -28.94 -8.14
N GLU A 145 -40.28 -28.78 -8.68
CA GLU A 145 -39.96 -29.09 -10.07
C GLU A 145 -39.72 -30.59 -10.31
N VAL A 146 -38.90 -31.22 -9.47
CA VAL A 146 -38.41 -32.60 -9.70
C VAL A 146 -38.42 -33.50 -8.47
N GLY A 147 -38.80 -33.00 -7.29
CA GLY A 147 -38.63 -33.69 -6.00
C GLY A 147 -39.28 -35.08 -5.92
N ASP A 148 -40.45 -35.25 -6.52
CA ASP A 148 -41.17 -36.53 -6.54
C ASP A 148 -40.51 -37.58 -7.45
N LYS A 149 -39.66 -37.14 -8.41
CA LYS A 149 -39.01 -37.97 -9.42
C LYS A 149 -37.56 -38.33 -9.10
N VAL A 150 -37.01 -37.82 -7.99
CA VAL A 150 -35.58 -37.98 -7.67
C VAL A 150 -35.37 -38.53 -6.26
N LEU A 151 -34.25 -39.23 -6.09
CA LEU A 151 -33.76 -39.74 -4.81
C LEU A 151 -32.36 -39.17 -4.55
N VAL A 152 -32.23 -38.29 -3.55
CA VAL A 152 -30.93 -37.72 -3.19
C VAL A 152 -30.08 -38.76 -2.48
N LYS A 153 -28.97 -39.17 -3.07
CA LYS A 153 -28.01 -40.17 -2.57
C LYS A 153 -26.81 -39.58 -1.85
N GLY A 154 -26.57 -38.27 -2.01
CA GLY A 154 -25.56 -37.53 -1.27
C GLY A 154 -25.78 -36.03 -1.36
N ALA A 155 -25.33 -35.27 -0.37
CA ALA A 155 -25.43 -33.82 -0.31
C ALA A 155 -24.11 -33.15 0.05
N GLY A 156 -23.71 -32.15 -0.72
CA GLY A 156 -22.50 -31.36 -0.52
C GLY A 156 -22.81 -29.89 -0.26
N SER A 157 -21.95 -29.22 0.50
CA SER A 157 -22.06 -27.79 0.82
C SER A 157 -20.71 -27.08 0.66
N THR A 158 -20.73 -25.91 0.02
CA THR A 158 -19.57 -25.04 -0.21
C THR A 158 -19.92 -23.55 -0.12
N GLY A 159 -18.94 -22.68 -0.39
CA GLY A 159 -19.04 -21.23 -0.23
C GLY A 159 -18.73 -20.73 1.18
N SER A 160 -18.92 -19.43 1.43
CA SER A 160 -18.67 -18.80 2.73
C SER A 160 -19.69 -19.21 3.80
N GLY A 161 -20.89 -19.61 3.41
CA GLY A 161 -21.95 -20.15 4.27
C GLY A 161 -21.95 -21.69 4.42
N ARG A 162 -20.89 -22.38 3.96
CA ARG A 162 -20.86 -23.85 3.82
C ARG A 162 -21.17 -24.61 5.10
N TYR A 163 -20.64 -24.16 6.23
CA TYR A 163 -20.81 -24.83 7.53
C TYR A 163 -22.26 -24.74 8.01
N LEU A 164 -22.82 -23.53 8.03
CA LEU A 164 -24.23 -23.30 8.35
C LEU A 164 -25.15 -24.13 7.44
N THR A 165 -24.86 -24.12 6.15
CA THR A 165 -25.66 -24.82 5.14
C THR A 165 -25.57 -26.33 5.32
N GLY A 166 -24.37 -26.86 5.55
CA GLY A 166 -24.14 -28.27 5.75
C GLY A 166 -24.82 -28.79 7.02
N ASP A 167 -24.74 -28.03 8.11
CA ASP A 167 -25.38 -28.39 9.39
C ASP A 167 -26.91 -28.30 9.30
N PHE A 168 -27.40 -27.32 8.53
CA PHE A 168 -28.82 -27.18 8.23
C PHE A 168 -29.30 -28.42 7.45
N ILE A 169 -28.81 -28.65 6.24
CA ILE A 169 -29.33 -29.70 5.34
C ILE A 169 -28.92 -31.13 5.70
N GLY A 170 -27.92 -31.31 6.56
CA GLY A 170 -27.27 -32.60 6.79
C GLY A 170 -26.34 -33.00 5.64
N ALA A 171 -25.45 -32.10 5.22
CA ALA A 171 -24.51 -32.40 4.14
C ALA A 171 -23.54 -33.53 4.53
N ASP A 172 -23.28 -34.44 3.60
CA ASP A 172 -22.27 -35.49 3.71
C ASP A 172 -20.87 -34.90 3.63
N VAL A 173 -20.69 -33.91 2.74
CA VAL A 173 -19.41 -33.25 2.49
C VAL A 173 -19.55 -31.74 2.64
N ILE A 174 -18.64 -31.13 3.40
CA ILE A 174 -18.51 -29.67 3.51
C ILE A 174 -17.09 -29.32 3.08
N ARG A 175 -16.95 -28.59 1.98
CA ARG A 175 -15.64 -28.27 1.38
C ARG A 175 -15.54 -26.80 1.01
N ASN A 176 -14.33 -26.25 1.03
CA ASN A 176 -14.08 -24.89 0.59
C ASN A 176 -14.42 -24.74 -0.91
N GLU A 177 -14.67 -23.51 -1.31
CA GLU A 177 -15.12 -23.17 -2.66
C GLU A 177 -14.03 -23.37 -3.73
N ILE A 178 -12.75 -23.24 -3.39
CA ILE A 178 -11.64 -23.44 -4.35
C ILE A 178 -11.65 -24.89 -4.82
N THR A 179 -11.71 -25.85 -3.89
CA THR A 179 -11.77 -27.27 -4.20
C THR A 179 -13.02 -27.62 -4.99
N ALA A 180 -14.20 -27.12 -4.59
CA ALA A 180 -15.44 -27.37 -5.33
C ALA A 180 -15.40 -26.80 -6.76
N GLN A 181 -14.93 -25.57 -6.93
CA GLN A 181 -14.80 -24.92 -8.23
C GLN A 181 -13.82 -25.67 -9.14
N ALA A 182 -12.69 -26.15 -8.60
CA ALA A 182 -11.73 -26.97 -9.32
C ALA A 182 -12.32 -28.32 -9.73
N THR A 183 -13.01 -29.02 -8.83
CA THR A 183 -13.67 -30.31 -9.12
C THR A 183 -14.66 -30.19 -10.28
N ALA A 184 -15.48 -29.13 -10.30
CA ALA A 184 -16.43 -28.91 -11.39
C ALA A 184 -15.73 -28.65 -12.74
N ALA A 185 -14.66 -27.85 -12.71
CA ALA A 185 -13.86 -27.53 -13.89
C ALA A 185 -13.16 -28.76 -14.46
N ILE A 186 -12.50 -29.57 -13.62
CA ILE A 186 -11.78 -30.80 -14.03
C ILE A 186 -12.77 -31.84 -14.60
N ALA A 187 -13.96 -31.94 -14.00
CA ALA A 187 -15.00 -32.85 -14.50
C ALA A 187 -15.54 -32.43 -15.87
N PHE A 188 -15.47 -31.15 -16.22
CA PHE A 188 -15.89 -30.63 -17.53
C PHE A 188 -14.77 -30.75 -18.57
N ASP A 189 -13.57 -30.28 -18.23
CA ASP A 189 -12.39 -30.31 -19.08
C ASP A 189 -11.21 -30.91 -18.29
N PRO A 190 -10.88 -32.19 -18.50
CA PRO A 190 -9.73 -32.83 -17.84
C PRO A 190 -8.38 -32.20 -18.19
N GLU A 191 -8.28 -31.44 -19.28
CA GLU A 191 -7.06 -30.73 -19.70
C GLU A 191 -6.99 -29.30 -19.14
N VAL A 192 -7.98 -28.86 -18.34
CA VAL A 192 -7.97 -27.53 -17.73
C VAL A 192 -6.69 -27.32 -16.91
N ASP A 193 -6.01 -26.21 -17.18
CA ASP A 193 -4.81 -25.82 -16.44
C ASP A 193 -5.01 -24.52 -15.65
N THR A 194 -6.00 -23.70 -16.05
CA THR A 194 -6.23 -22.37 -15.49
C THR A 194 -7.72 -22.11 -15.33
N ILE A 195 -8.14 -21.72 -14.14
CA ILE A 195 -9.51 -21.27 -13.88
C ILE A 195 -9.49 -19.82 -13.45
N PHE A 196 -10.24 -19.00 -14.19
CA PHE A 196 -10.67 -17.69 -13.76
C PHE A 196 -12.07 -17.80 -13.18
N GLU A 197 -12.26 -17.47 -11.90
CA GLU A 197 -13.59 -17.37 -11.30
C GLU A 197 -13.82 -15.95 -10.83
N ILE A 198 -14.87 -15.29 -11.35
CA ILE A 198 -15.28 -13.97 -10.87
C ILE A 198 -16.71 -14.03 -10.38
N GLY A 199 -16.83 -14.04 -9.05
CA GLY A 199 -18.06 -14.00 -8.32
C GLY A 199 -18.55 -12.57 -8.08
N GLY A 200 -19.48 -12.44 -7.13
CA GLY A 200 -20.07 -11.16 -6.79
C GLY A 200 -19.18 -10.30 -5.89
N GLN A 201 -18.53 -10.87 -4.87
CA GLN A 201 -17.69 -10.12 -3.90
C GLN A 201 -16.22 -10.52 -3.92
N ASP A 202 -15.91 -11.67 -4.52
CA ASP A 202 -14.57 -12.19 -4.61
C ASP A 202 -14.30 -12.71 -6.01
N SER A 203 -13.02 -12.88 -6.29
CA SER A 203 -12.51 -13.36 -7.56
C SER A 203 -11.30 -14.24 -7.28
N LYS A 204 -11.22 -15.38 -7.96
CA LYS A 204 -10.29 -16.45 -7.68
C LYS A 204 -9.56 -16.84 -8.95
N TYR A 205 -8.27 -17.10 -8.81
CA TYR A 205 -7.43 -17.77 -9.78
C TYR A 205 -7.09 -19.14 -9.23
N ILE A 206 -7.20 -20.19 -10.04
CA ILE A 206 -6.84 -21.55 -9.65
C ILE A 206 -5.97 -22.14 -10.77
N SER A 207 -4.80 -22.65 -10.40
CA SER A 207 -3.91 -23.40 -11.27
C SER A 207 -4.10 -24.88 -11.02
N ILE A 208 -4.30 -25.64 -12.10
CA ILE A 208 -4.44 -27.08 -12.07
C ILE A 208 -3.26 -27.71 -12.81
N ASP A 209 -2.74 -28.79 -12.23
CA ASP A 209 -1.77 -29.65 -12.89
C ASP A 209 -2.15 -31.11 -12.61
N ASN A 210 -2.20 -31.94 -13.65
CA ASN A 210 -2.58 -33.35 -13.56
C ASN A 210 -3.87 -33.61 -12.73
N GLY A 211 -4.89 -32.75 -12.89
CA GLY A 211 -6.17 -32.88 -12.20
C GLY A 211 -6.13 -32.54 -10.69
N VAL A 212 -5.07 -31.91 -10.19
CA VAL A 212 -5.00 -31.42 -8.81
C VAL A 212 -4.73 -29.91 -8.75
N VAL A 213 -5.26 -29.25 -7.72
CA VAL A 213 -4.98 -27.83 -7.46
C VAL A 213 -3.55 -27.71 -6.95
N VAL A 214 -2.68 -27.05 -7.72
CA VAL A 214 -1.27 -26.82 -7.37
C VAL A 214 -0.99 -25.41 -6.90
N ASP A 215 -1.81 -24.46 -7.30
CA ASP A 215 -1.71 -23.07 -6.86
C ASP A 215 -3.07 -22.39 -6.95
N PHE A 216 -3.30 -21.38 -6.12
CA PHE A 216 -4.48 -20.54 -6.19
C PHE A 216 -4.18 -19.13 -5.68
N GLU A 217 -5.04 -18.19 -6.01
CA GLU A 217 -5.00 -16.86 -5.44
C GLU A 217 -6.43 -16.31 -5.38
N MET A 218 -6.70 -15.52 -4.34
CA MET A 218 -7.96 -14.82 -4.20
C MET A 218 -7.67 -13.33 -4.03
N ASN A 219 -8.59 -12.46 -4.43
CA ASN A 219 -8.50 -11.04 -4.11
C ASN A 219 -8.31 -10.85 -2.59
N LYS A 220 -7.22 -10.15 -2.19
CA LYS A 220 -6.75 -10.12 -0.78
C LYS A 220 -7.67 -9.32 0.16
N VAL A 221 -8.17 -8.16 -0.29
CA VAL A 221 -8.99 -7.23 0.53
C VAL A 221 -10.08 -6.52 -0.31
N CYS A 222 -10.02 -6.56 -1.64
CA CYS A 222 -10.68 -5.57 -2.48
C CYS A 222 -11.91 -6.11 -3.24
N ALA A 223 -13.01 -5.35 -3.28
CA ALA A 223 -14.14 -5.58 -4.21
C ALA A 223 -13.79 -5.30 -5.69
N ALA A 224 -12.58 -4.80 -5.98
CA ALA A 224 -12.10 -4.57 -7.34
C ALA A 224 -11.90 -5.90 -8.04
N GLY A 225 -12.31 -5.96 -9.31
CA GLY A 225 -12.25 -7.21 -10.06
C GLY A 225 -13.49 -8.08 -9.90
N THR A 226 -14.57 -7.62 -9.23
CA THR A 226 -15.74 -8.45 -8.88
C THR A 226 -17.05 -7.96 -9.50
N GLY A 227 -18.08 -8.82 -9.53
CA GLY A 227 -19.38 -8.48 -10.11
C GLY A 227 -20.14 -7.38 -9.38
N SER A 228 -19.97 -7.24 -8.06
CA SER A 228 -20.62 -6.19 -7.26
C SER A 228 -20.22 -4.79 -7.71
N PHE A 229 -18.95 -4.62 -8.08
CA PHE A 229 -18.47 -3.35 -8.62
C PHE A 229 -19.17 -3.00 -9.94
N LEU A 230 -19.24 -3.94 -10.90
CA LEU A 230 -19.93 -3.69 -12.17
C LEU A 230 -21.41 -3.40 -11.94
N GLN A 231 -22.06 -4.12 -11.04
CA GLN A 231 -23.44 -3.88 -10.69
C GLN A 231 -23.65 -2.47 -10.12
N GLU A 232 -22.82 -2.05 -9.15
CA GLU A 232 -22.92 -0.70 -8.56
C GLU A 232 -22.71 0.40 -9.60
N GLN A 233 -21.70 0.27 -10.48
CA GLN A 233 -21.45 1.27 -11.52
C GLN A 233 -22.54 1.27 -12.59
N ALA A 234 -23.07 0.10 -12.98
CA ALA A 234 -24.18 0.00 -13.91
C ALA A 234 -25.45 0.67 -13.35
N GLU A 235 -25.77 0.44 -12.08
CA GLU A 235 -26.90 1.08 -11.38
C GLU A 235 -26.72 2.61 -11.34
N LYS A 236 -25.52 3.12 -11.03
CA LYS A 236 -25.20 4.57 -11.08
C LYS A 236 -25.36 5.18 -12.48
N LEU A 237 -25.07 4.42 -13.53
CA LEU A 237 -25.26 4.82 -14.93
C LEU A 237 -26.69 4.63 -15.43
N GLY A 238 -27.57 4.03 -14.62
CA GLY A 238 -28.95 3.68 -14.98
C GLY A 238 -29.02 2.60 -16.06
N ILE A 239 -28.21 1.54 -15.92
CA ILE A 239 -28.06 0.45 -16.89
C ILE A 239 -28.33 -0.88 -16.20
N ASN A 240 -29.08 -1.76 -16.85
CA ASN A 240 -29.29 -3.11 -16.34
C ASN A 240 -28.03 -3.97 -16.57
N ILE A 241 -27.42 -4.46 -15.48
CA ILE A 241 -26.19 -5.27 -15.54
C ILE A 241 -26.36 -6.61 -16.30
N VAL A 242 -27.57 -7.19 -16.27
CA VAL A 242 -27.86 -8.51 -16.87
C VAL A 242 -28.24 -8.38 -18.34
N GLU A 243 -29.10 -7.41 -18.66
CA GLU A 243 -29.73 -7.32 -20.00
C GLU A 243 -29.03 -6.34 -20.94
N GLU A 244 -28.42 -5.28 -20.44
CA GLU A 244 -27.97 -4.15 -21.27
C GLU A 244 -26.45 -3.96 -21.29
N PHE A 245 -25.76 -4.26 -20.19
CA PHE A 245 -24.34 -3.92 -20.03
C PHE A 245 -23.46 -4.52 -21.13
N GLY A 246 -23.55 -5.84 -21.35
CA GLY A 246 -22.69 -6.54 -22.31
C GLY A 246 -22.87 -6.02 -23.73
N ASP A 247 -24.11 -5.87 -24.17
CA ASP A 247 -24.44 -5.39 -25.52
C ASP A 247 -24.01 -3.94 -25.75
N LYS A 248 -24.13 -3.07 -24.73
CA LYS A 248 -23.67 -1.68 -24.81
C LYS A 248 -22.15 -1.59 -24.83
N ALA A 249 -21.46 -2.39 -24.02
CA ALA A 249 -20.00 -2.45 -24.00
C ALA A 249 -19.42 -2.93 -25.34
N LEU A 250 -20.05 -3.93 -25.99
CA LEU A 250 -19.62 -4.43 -27.30
C LEU A 250 -19.85 -3.41 -28.44
N LYS A 251 -20.76 -2.44 -28.26
CA LYS A 251 -20.99 -1.33 -29.20
C LYS A 251 -20.03 -0.15 -29.00
N ALA A 252 -19.17 -0.19 -27.99
CA ALA A 252 -18.24 0.88 -27.69
C ALA A 252 -17.15 0.99 -28.77
N MET A 253 -17.17 2.10 -29.51
CA MET A 253 -16.18 2.38 -30.56
C MET A 253 -14.86 2.92 -29.99
N LYS A 254 -14.91 3.54 -28.81
CA LYS A 254 -13.76 4.10 -28.09
C LYS A 254 -13.94 3.85 -26.59
N PRO A 255 -13.82 2.60 -26.10
CA PRO A 255 -13.95 2.30 -24.68
C PRO A 255 -12.98 3.15 -23.83
N ALA A 256 -13.48 3.86 -22.82
CA ALA A 256 -12.64 4.73 -22.00
C ALA A 256 -11.59 3.94 -21.21
N SER A 257 -10.36 4.41 -21.15
CA SER A 257 -9.29 3.77 -20.39
C SER A 257 -9.38 4.17 -18.91
N MET A 258 -10.08 3.35 -18.11
CA MET A 258 -10.30 3.58 -16.68
C MET A 258 -9.36 2.74 -15.81
N GLY A 259 -8.05 2.83 -16.06
CA GLY A 259 -7.02 2.17 -15.25
C GLY A 259 -7.26 0.67 -14.94
N ASP A 260 -6.57 0.17 -13.92
CA ASP A 260 -6.50 -1.24 -13.53
C ASP A 260 -6.40 -1.42 -11.99
N ARG A 261 -6.85 -0.40 -11.24
CA ARG A 261 -6.63 -0.22 -9.79
C ARG A 261 -7.85 -0.63 -8.95
N CYS A 262 -7.86 -0.24 -7.67
CA CYS A 262 -8.99 -0.40 -6.76
C CYS A 262 -10.27 0.26 -7.32
N THR A 263 -11.43 -0.26 -6.93
CA THR A 263 -12.77 0.24 -7.32
C THR A 263 -12.93 1.73 -7.09
N VAL A 264 -12.39 2.27 -5.99
CA VAL A 264 -12.47 3.70 -5.65
C VAL A 264 -11.79 4.57 -6.72
N PHE A 265 -10.64 4.13 -7.23
CA PHE A 265 -9.93 4.84 -8.29
C PHE A 265 -10.62 4.65 -9.65
N MET A 266 -11.09 3.44 -9.94
CA MET A 266 -11.85 3.19 -11.18
C MET A 266 -13.17 3.99 -11.20
N GLU A 267 -13.83 4.16 -10.05
CA GLU A 267 -15.00 5.03 -9.90
C GLU A 267 -14.64 6.50 -10.08
N SER A 268 -13.50 6.94 -9.54
CA SER A 268 -13.00 8.31 -9.74
C SER A 268 -12.71 8.58 -11.23
N ASP A 269 -12.08 7.64 -11.92
CA ASP A 269 -11.85 7.69 -13.37
C ASP A 269 -13.17 7.70 -14.14
N LEU A 270 -14.12 6.82 -13.80
CA LEU A 270 -15.47 6.77 -14.39
C LEU A 270 -16.18 8.12 -14.25
N ASN A 271 -16.17 8.69 -13.04
CA ASN A 271 -16.78 10.00 -12.76
C ASN A 271 -16.08 11.12 -13.53
N SER A 272 -14.75 11.08 -13.65
CA SER A 272 -13.97 12.03 -14.46
C SER A 272 -14.35 11.96 -15.94
N TYR A 273 -14.41 10.77 -16.54
CA TYR A 273 -14.86 10.60 -17.92
C TYR A 273 -16.33 10.98 -18.12
N GLN A 274 -17.19 10.69 -17.14
CA GLN A 274 -18.60 11.12 -17.17
C GLN A 274 -18.71 12.64 -17.16
N GLN A 275 -17.94 13.34 -16.32
CA GLN A 275 -17.88 14.81 -16.28
C GLN A 275 -17.31 15.42 -17.57
N LYS A 276 -16.41 14.70 -18.26
CA LYS A 276 -15.90 15.06 -19.59
C LYS A 276 -16.91 14.80 -20.73
N GLY A 277 -18.05 14.19 -20.42
CA GLY A 277 -19.13 13.93 -21.39
C GLY A 277 -18.89 12.71 -22.28
N VAL A 278 -18.15 11.70 -21.80
CA VAL A 278 -18.00 10.43 -22.53
C VAL A 278 -19.33 9.66 -22.57
N GLU A 279 -19.70 9.18 -23.76
CA GLU A 279 -20.90 8.37 -23.98
C GLU A 279 -20.95 7.10 -23.13
N LYS A 280 -22.15 6.69 -22.71
CA LYS A 280 -22.34 5.56 -21.80
C LYS A 280 -21.73 4.27 -22.33
N GLU A 281 -21.89 3.96 -23.62
CA GLU A 281 -21.33 2.77 -24.26
C GLU A 281 -19.82 2.69 -24.06
N ASN A 282 -19.12 3.82 -24.28
CA ASN A 282 -17.68 3.92 -24.09
C ASN A 282 -17.27 3.82 -22.62
N LEU A 283 -18.10 4.32 -21.68
CA LEU A 283 -17.86 4.14 -20.25
C LEU A 283 -17.96 2.66 -19.85
N ILE A 284 -19.00 1.97 -20.30
CA ILE A 284 -19.26 0.56 -19.96
C ILE A 284 -18.21 -0.37 -20.59
N GLY A 285 -17.84 -0.12 -21.85
CA GLY A 285 -16.73 -0.83 -22.48
C GLY A 285 -15.42 -0.64 -21.72
N GLY A 286 -15.20 0.58 -21.19
CA GLY A 286 -14.08 0.87 -20.30
C GLY A 286 -14.11 0.04 -19.01
N LEU A 287 -15.26 -0.03 -18.34
CA LEU A 287 -15.45 -0.86 -17.15
C LEU A 287 -15.18 -2.36 -17.40
N ALA A 288 -15.57 -2.87 -18.58
CA ALA A 288 -15.28 -4.26 -18.98
C ALA A 288 -13.77 -4.52 -19.14
N TYR A 289 -13.00 -3.58 -19.69
CA TYR A 289 -11.53 -3.68 -19.71
C TYR A 289 -10.93 -3.59 -18.31
N SER A 290 -11.38 -2.62 -17.51
CA SER A 290 -10.79 -2.32 -16.22
C SER A 290 -10.93 -3.47 -15.23
N ILE A 291 -12.07 -4.15 -15.20
CA ILE A 291 -12.26 -5.32 -14.33
C ILE A 291 -11.28 -6.47 -14.69
N VAL A 292 -11.08 -6.73 -15.99
CA VAL A 292 -10.16 -7.78 -16.47
C VAL A 292 -8.71 -7.41 -16.19
N LYS A 293 -8.28 -6.18 -16.56
CA LYS A 293 -6.92 -5.71 -16.29
C LYS A 293 -6.63 -5.75 -14.78
N ASN A 294 -7.58 -5.32 -13.96
CA ASN A 294 -7.46 -5.40 -12.51
C ASN A 294 -7.33 -6.84 -12.02
N TYR A 295 -8.18 -7.76 -12.48
CA TYR A 295 -8.11 -9.18 -12.12
C TYR A 295 -6.75 -9.79 -12.47
N ILE A 296 -6.26 -9.57 -13.70
CA ILE A 296 -4.94 -10.06 -14.14
C ILE A 296 -3.82 -9.47 -13.28
N LEU A 297 -3.83 -8.17 -12.99
CA LEU A 297 -2.73 -7.52 -12.28
C LEU A 297 -2.79 -7.70 -10.75
N LYS A 298 -3.97 -7.92 -10.16
CA LYS A 298 -4.15 -7.97 -8.71
C LYS A 298 -4.39 -9.37 -8.16
N VAL A 299 -5.02 -10.23 -8.93
CA VAL A 299 -5.30 -11.63 -8.56
C VAL A 299 -4.28 -12.54 -9.22
N VAL A 300 -4.20 -12.58 -10.56
CA VAL A 300 -3.30 -13.52 -11.24
C VAL A 300 -1.81 -13.15 -11.05
N ARG A 301 -1.46 -11.87 -11.17
CA ARG A 301 -0.11 -11.32 -10.98
C ARG A 301 0.94 -12.02 -11.85
N LYS A 302 1.84 -12.78 -11.21
CA LYS A 302 2.95 -13.50 -11.85
C LYS A 302 2.65 -14.99 -12.01
N LYS A 303 1.44 -15.44 -11.65
CA LYS A 303 1.06 -16.86 -11.73
C LYS A 303 0.88 -17.27 -13.19
N ARG A 304 1.09 -18.56 -13.45
CA ARG A 304 1.04 -19.15 -14.80
C ARG A 304 -0.36 -19.03 -15.39
N ILE A 305 -0.53 -18.33 -16.51
CA ILE A 305 -1.74 -18.47 -17.32
C ILE A 305 -1.44 -19.52 -18.39
N GLY A 306 -2.00 -20.72 -18.23
CA GLY A 306 -1.88 -21.79 -19.20
C GLY A 306 -2.75 -21.57 -20.43
N ASP A 307 -3.00 -22.63 -21.20
CA ASP A 307 -3.65 -22.56 -22.51
C ASP A 307 -5.12 -23.04 -22.46
N HIS A 308 -5.45 -23.93 -21.52
CA HIS A 308 -6.82 -24.38 -21.27
C HIS A 308 -7.44 -23.57 -20.13
N ILE A 309 -7.95 -22.39 -20.49
CA ILE A 309 -8.49 -21.41 -19.54
C ILE A 309 -10.02 -21.51 -19.47
N LEU A 310 -10.55 -21.92 -18.31
CA LEU A 310 -11.98 -21.84 -18.02
C LEU A 310 -12.32 -20.55 -17.28
N PHE A 311 -13.32 -19.81 -17.75
CA PHE A 311 -13.90 -18.67 -17.06
C PHE A 311 -15.28 -19.01 -16.50
N GLN A 312 -15.43 -18.90 -15.18
CA GLN A 312 -16.63 -19.26 -14.43
C GLN A 312 -17.00 -18.22 -13.37
N GLY A 313 -18.16 -18.40 -12.74
CA GLY A 313 -18.75 -17.42 -11.82
C GLY A 313 -19.77 -16.49 -12.48
N GLY A 314 -20.45 -15.68 -11.66
CA GLY A 314 -21.60 -14.89 -12.09
C GLY A 314 -21.29 -13.84 -13.16
N VAL A 315 -20.08 -13.27 -13.17
CA VAL A 315 -19.67 -12.24 -14.13
C VAL A 315 -19.52 -12.78 -15.55
N THR A 316 -19.32 -14.08 -15.71
CA THR A 316 -19.22 -14.77 -17.01
C THR A 316 -20.46 -14.59 -17.90
N ASN A 317 -21.61 -14.23 -17.32
CA ASN A 317 -22.81 -13.85 -18.09
C ASN A 317 -22.58 -12.64 -19.00
N ASN A 318 -21.61 -11.79 -18.67
CA ASN A 318 -21.30 -10.58 -19.39
C ASN A 318 -20.30 -10.87 -20.52
N LYS A 319 -20.83 -11.04 -21.73
CA LYS A 319 -20.03 -11.34 -22.94
C LYS A 319 -18.91 -10.33 -23.21
N ALA A 320 -19.10 -9.07 -22.84
CA ALA A 320 -18.07 -8.04 -23.00
C ALA A 320 -16.87 -8.27 -22.09
N VAL A 321 -17.08 -8.82 -20.89
CA VAL A 321 -15.98 -9.20 -19.99
C VAL A 321 -15.21 -10.40 -20.55
N VAL A 322 -15.88 -11.37 -21.15
CA VAL A 322 -15.22 -12.49 -21.84
C VAL A 322 -14.37 -11.99 -23.01
N ALA A 323 -14.94 -11.12 -23.85
CA ALA A 323 -14.22 -10.44 -24.93
C ALA A 323 -13.01 -9.65 -24.42
N ALA A 324 -13.14 -8.99 -23.27
CA ALA A 324 -12.04 -8.27 -22.64
C ALA A 324 -10.94 -9.21 -22.15
N PHE A 325 -11.27 -10.39 -21.60
CA PHE A 325 -10.28 -11.41 -21.26
C PHE A 325 -9.50 -11.90 -22.47
N GLU A 326 -10.17 -12.26 -23.57
CA GLU A 326 -9.49 -12.69 -24.80
C GLU A 326 -8.59 -11.57 -25.34
N LYS A 327 -9.05 -10.32 -25.30
CA LYS A 327 -8.27 -9.18 -25.76
C LYS A 327 -7.04 -8.91 -24.89
N VAL A 328 -7.18 -8.97 -23.56
CA VAL A 328 -6.09 -8.65 -22.62
C VAL A 328 -5.08 -9.79 -22.52
N THR A 329 -5.54 -11.04 -22.53
CA THR A 329 -4.66 -12.21 -22.42
C THR A 329 -4.06 -12.63 -23.77
N GLY A 330 -4.71 -12.29 -24.88
CA GLY A 330 -4.37 -12.79 -26.20
C GLY A 330 -4.62 -14.29 -26.37
N LYS A 331 -5.33 -14.93 -25.42
CA LYS A 331 -5.64 -16.36 -25.40
C LYS A 331 -7.14 -16.58 -25.49
N LYS A 332 -7.53 -17.77 -25.97
CA LYS A 332 -8.93 -18.18 -26.03
C LYS A 332 -9.45 -18.45 -24.62
N ILE A 333 -10.69 -18.05 -24.35
CA ILE A 333 -11.35 -18.29 -23.06
C ILE A 333 -12.50 -19.27 -23.26
N HIS A 334 -12.51 -20.35 -22.48
CA HIS A 334 -13.55 -21.36 -22.51
C HIS A 334 -14.57 -21.09 -21.39
N VAL A 335 -15.86 -21.25 -21.69
CA VAL A 335 -16.94 -21.06 -20.72
C VAL A 335 -17.64 -22.42 -20.51
N PRO A 336 -17.57 -23.02 -19.31
CA PRO A 336 -18.21 -24.30 -19.05
C PRO A 336 -19.74 -24.18 -19.00
N PRO A 337 -20.50 -25.26 -19.24
CA PRO A 337 -21.94 -25.25 -19.02
C PRO A 337 -22.24 -24.99 -17.55
N HIS A 338 -23.34 -24.28 -17.27
CA HIS A 338 -23.73 -23.90 -15.91
C HIS A 338 -22.63 -23.16 -15.13
N PHE A 339 -21.76 -22.41 -15.81
CA PHE A 339 -20.63 -21.64 -15.24
C PHE A 339 -20.98 -20.76 -14.02
N ASP A 340 -22.24 -20.38 -13.85
CA ASP A 340 -22.72 -19.51 -12.77
C ASP A 340 -23.10 -20.28 -11.49
N VAL A 341 -23.08 -21.62 -11.51
CA VAL A 341 -23.36 -22.51 -10.36
C VAL A 341 -22.32 -23.63 -10.20
N THR A 342 -21.13 -23.48 -10.78
CA THR A 342 -20.05 -24.49 -10.76
C THR A 342 -19.61 -24.88 -9.35
N GLY A 343 -19.63 -23.96 -8.38
CA GLY A 343 -19.36 -24.29 -6.98
C GLY A 343 -20.33 -25.34 -6.42
N ALA A 344 -21.63 -25.20 -6.70
CA ALA A 344 -22.64 -26.18 -6.30
C ALA A 344 -22.49 -27.51 -7.05
N VAL A 345 -22.15 -27.45 -8.35
CA VAL A 345 -21.84 -28.66 -9.15
C VAL A 345 -20.69 -29.43 -8.50
N GLY A 346 -19.58 -28.77 -8.21
CA GLY A 346 -18.42 -29.41 -7.58
C GLY A 346 -18.72 -29.98 -6.21
N ALA A 347 -19.52 -29.28 -5.39
CA ALA A 347 -19.95 -29.79 -4.09
C ALA A 347 -20.79 -31.08 -4.22
N ALA A 348 -21.66 -31.17 -5.23
CA ALA A 348 -22.44 -32.38 -5.51
C ALA A 348 -21.54 -33.55 -5.97
N ILE A 349 -20.54 -33.28 -6.83
CA ILE A 349 -19.55 -34.28 -7.28
C ILE A 349 -18.75 -34.83 -6.09
N LEU A 350 -18.24 -33.95 -5.24
CA LEU A 350 -17.48 -34.34 -4.04
C LEU A 350 -18.32 -35.17 -3.07
N ALA A 351 -19.61 -34.83 -2.91
CA ALA A 351 -20.53 -35.61 -2.09
C ALA A 351 -20.81 -37.00 -2.69
N ARG A 352 -20.97 -37.08 -4.02
CA ARG A 352 -21.12 -38.36 -4.73
C ARG A 352 -19.92 -39.26 -4.50
N GLU A 353 -18.72 -38.76 -4.76
CA GLU A 353 -17.48 -39.52 -4.61
C GLU A 353 -17.31 -39.99 -3.17
N TYR A 354 -17.47 -39.09 -2.20
CA TYR A 354 -17.36 -39.44 -0.78
C TYR A 354 -18.33 -40.54 -0.35
N VAL A 355 -19.61 -40.43 -0.71
CA VAL A 355 -20.63 -41.42 -0.34
C VAL A 355 -20.40 -42.75 -1.05
N THR A 356 -20.01 -42.72 -2.32
CA THR A 356 -19.80 -43.92 -3.14
C THR A 356 -18.54 -44.67 -2.72
N ASP A 357 -17.41 -43.96 -2.58
CA ASP A 357 -16.10 -44.55 -2.24
C ASP A 357 -16.08 -45.16 -0.83
N ASN A 358 -16.86 -44.60 0.09
CA ASN A 358 -16.95 -45.09 1.47
C ASN A 358 -18.19 -45.98 1.72
N ASN A 359 -19.01 -46.24 0.69
CA ASN A 359 -20.24 -47.01 0.77
C ASN A 359 -21.17 -46.57 1.93
N LEU A 360 -21.39 -45.25 2.05
CA LEU A 360 -22.17 -44.64 3.12
C LEU A 360 -23.64 -44.42 2.73
N GLN A 361 -24.52 -44.26 3.71
CA GLN A 361 -25.84 -43.66 3.49
C GLN A 361 -25.78 -42.16 3.74
N THR A 362 -26.49 -41.37 2.93
CA THR A 362 -26.49 -39.91 3.07
C THR A 362 -27.10 -39.46 4.40
N ARG A 363 -26.50 -38.42 4.99
CA ARG A 363 -27.01 -37.68 6.14
C ARG A 363 -28.04 -36.61 5.78
N PHE A 364 -28.35 -36.48 4.49
CA PHE A 364 -29.28 -35.47 3.99
C PHE A 364 -30.66 -35.62 4.65
N LYS A 365 -31.14 -34.54 5.28
CA LYS A 365 -32.37 -34.53 6.08
C LYS A 365 -33.66 -34.50 5.25
N GLY A 366 -33.57 -34.50 3.92
CA GLY A 366 -34.72 -34.44 3.01
C GLY A 366 -35.15 -33.01 2.65
N PHE A 367 -35.96 -32.88 1.60
CA PHE A 367 -36.45 -31.57 1.10
C PHE A 367 -37.42 -30.86 2.06
N ASP A 368 -38.08 -31.60 2.96
CA ASP A 368 -39.00 -31.04 3.94
C ASP A 368 -38.32 -30.12 4.96
N ILE A 369 -36.99 -30.13 5.03
CA ILE A 369 -36.25 -29.15 5.82
C ILE A 369 -36.54 -27.70 5.40
N SER A 370 -36.93 -27.49 4.15
CA SER A 370 -37.37 -26.20 3.64
C SER A 370 -38.66 -25.68 4.29
N LYS A 371 -39.41 -26.55 4.99
CA LYS A 371 -40.69 -26.24 5.64
C LYS A 371 -40.56 -26.05 7.16
N ILE A 372 -39.49 -26.57 7.78
CA ILE A 372 -39.31 -26.54 9.23
C ILE A 372 -39.13 -25.09 9.73
N PRO A 373 -39.94 -24.63 10.70
CA PRO A 373 -39.76 -23.30 11.31
C PRO A 373 -38.42 -23.20 12.05
N PHE A 374 -37.79 -22.03 11.96
CA PHE A 374 -36.60 -21.71 12.75
C PHE A 374 -36.69 -20.31 13.31
N ALA A 375 -36.09 -20.09 14.49
CA ALA A 375 -35.96 -18.79 15.11
C ALA A 375 -34.48 -18.39 15.15
N VAL A 376 -34.19 -17.17 14.70
CA VAL A 376 -32.85 -16.56 14.83
C VAL A 376 -32.88 -15.56 15.96
N THR A 377 -32.01 -15.75 16.95
CA THR A 377 -31.77 -14.78 18.02
C THR A 377 -30.30 -14.39 18.03
N LEU A 378 -30.00 -13.10 18.15
CA LEU A 378 -28.63 -12.60 18.37
C LEU A 378 -28.33 -12.50 19.86
N PHE A 379 -27.08 -12.76 20.24
CA PHE A 379 -26.53 -12.35 21.52
C PHE A 379 -25.03 -12.07 21.39
N THR A 380 -24.51 -11.21 22.25
CA THR A 380 -23.08 -10.95 22.35
C THR A 380 -22.44 -11.92 23.34
N CYS A 381 -21.45 -12.71 22.89
CA CYS A 381 -20.67 -13.57 23.77
C CYS A 381 -19.76 -12.71 24.66
N LYS A 382 -19.88 -12.79 26.00
CA LYS A 382 -19.12 -11.94 26.95
C LYS A 382 -17.91 -12.63 27.58
N GLU A 383 -17.47 -13.73 26.99
CA GLU A 383 -16.57 -14.68 27.65
C GLU A 383 -15.10 -14.39 27.39
N CYS A 384 -14.83 -13.58 26.37
CA CYS A 384 -13.52 -12.99 26.15
C CYS A 384 -13.70 -11.58 25.58
N SER A 385 -12.58 -10.86 25.45
CA SER A 385 -12.53 -9.48 24.93
C SER A 385 -13.09 -9.33 23.51
N ASN A 386 -13.22 -10.41 22.73
CA ASN A 386 -13.74 -10.34 21.36
C ASN A 386 -15.19 -9.85 21.28
N GLN A 387 -15.99 -10.10 22.32
CA GLN A 387 -17.42 -9.74 22.36
C GLN A 387 -18.17 -10.11 21.07
N CYS A 388 -17.95 -11.33 20.56
CA CYS A 388 -18.49 -11.78 19.28
C CYS A 388 -20.03 -11.69 19.27
N GLU A 389 -20.60 -11.16 18.19
CA GLU A 389 -22.04 -11.24 17.95
C GLU A 389 -22.40 -12.63 17.42
N ILE A 390 -22.94 -13.46 18.31
CA ILE A 390 -23.34 -14.82 17.99
C ILE A 390 -24.80 -14.83 17.60
N ARG A 391 -25.08 -15.40 16.43
CA ARG A 391 -26.41 -15.70 15.97
C ARG A 391 -26.73 -17.14 16.35
N ARG A 392 -27.84 -17.35 17.04
CA ARG A 392 -28.36 -18.66 17.44
C ARG A 392 -29.58 -18.98 16.59
N VAL A 393 -29.49 -20.04 15.79
CA VAL A 393 -30.60 -20.61 15.02
C VAL A 393 -31.15 -21.81 15.79
N LYS A 394 -32.39 -21.68 16.26
CA LYS A 394 -33.14 -22.80 16.84
C LYS A 394 -34.11 -23.33 15.79
N ILE A 395 -33.88 -24.55 15.33
CA ILE A 395 -34.74 -25.26 14.39
C ILE A 395 -35.78 -26.06 15.19
N GLU A 396 -37.05 -26.01 14.80
CA GLU A 396 -38.11 -26.78 15.44
C GLU A 396 -37.88 -28.29 15.25
N GLY A 397 -37.96 -29.07 16.35
CA GLY A 397 -37.69 -30.52 16.34
C GLY A 397 -36.23 -30.91 16.65
N GLU A 398 -35.27 -29.99 16.52
CA GLU A 398 -33.86 -30.23 16.86
C GLU A 398 -33.59 -29.93 18.34
N LYS A 399 -32.88 -30.82 19.03
CA LYS A 399 -32.57 -30.66 20.47
C LYS A 399 -31.51 -29.59 20.73
N LYS A 400 -30.54 -29.42 19.81
CA LYS A 400 -29.44 -28.46 19.92
C LYS A 400 -29.62 -27.31 18.92
N PRO A 401 -29.54 -26.04 19.35
CA PRO A 401 -29.50 -24.91 18.43
C PRO A 401 -28.15 -24.84 17.70
N LEU A 402 -28.17 -24.35 16.46
CA LEU A 402 -26.98 -24.02 15.68
C LEU A 402 -26.52 -22.60 16.03
N TYR A 403 -25.22 -22.36 16.05
CA TYR A 403 -24.65 -21.06 16.35
C TYR A 403 -23.64 -20.65 15.28
N TYR A 404 -23.54 -19.35 15.04
CA TYR A 404 -22.68 -18.77 14.00
C TYR A 404 -22.30 -17.34 14.37
N GLY A 405 -21.19 -16.84 13.81
CA GLY A 405 -20.61 -15.54 14.17
C GLY A 405 -19.59 -15.58 15.31
N GLY A 406 -19.28 -16.78 15.83
CA GLY A 406 -18.20 -16.97 16.80
C GLY A 406 -16.83 -16.93 16.14
N ARG A 407 -15.89 -16.21 16.76
CA ARG A 407 -14.46 -16.22 16.39
C ARG A 407 -13.67 -17.38 17.01
N CYS A 408 -14.31 -18.19 17.86
CA CYS A 408 -13.72 -19.34 18.54
C CYS A 408 -14.68 -20.54 18.50
N GLU A 409 -14.19 -21.72 18.83
CA GLU A 409 -14.92 -22.99 18.75
C GLU A 409 -16.06 -23.15 19.78
N LYS A 410 -16.22 -22.19 20.71
CA LYS A 410 -17.15 -22.32 21.85
C LYS A 410 -18.56 -22.72 21.42
N TYR A 411 -19.01 -22.17 20.29
CA TYR A 411 -20.36 -22.38 19.79
C TYR A 411 -20.43 -23.31 18.57
N GLU A 412 -19.31 -23.94 18.17
CA GLU A 412 -19.31 -24.91 17.09
C GLU A 412 -19.92 -26.27 17.50
N LEU A 413 -20.21 -27.11 16.51
CA LEU A 413 -20.71 -28.47 16.75
C LEU A 413 -19.60 -29.35 17.35
N ASP A 414 -20.00 -30.30 18.21
CA ASP A 414 -19.05 -31.14 18.96
C ASP A 414 -18.16 -32.00 18.05
N GLU A 415 -18.62 -32.37 16.84
CA GLU A 415 -17.82 -33.09 15.83
C GLU A 415 -16.66 -32.27 15.23
N ARG A 416 -16.68 -30.93 15.41
CA ARG A 416 -15.61 -30.03 14.95
C ARG A 416 -14.71 -29.53 16.08
N LYS A 417 -15.08 -29.77 17.33
CA LYS A 417 -14.28 -29.40 18.51
C LYS A 417 -13.14 -30.38 18.71
N GLY A 418 -12.01 -29.87 19.19
CA GLY A 418 -10.92 -30.69 19.72
C GLY A 418 -9.91 -31.20 18.67
N LYS A 419 -9.98 -30.76 17.41
CA LYS A 419 -8.94 -31.05 16.40
C LYS A 419 -7.57 -30.48 16.75
N GLY A 420 -7.51 -29.46 17.61
CA GLY A 420 -6.27 -28.88 18.12
C GLY A 420 -5.81 -29.44 19.48
N GLU A 421 -6.49 -30.44 20.05
CA GLU A 421 -6.09 -30.99 21.36
C GLU A 421 -4.66 -31.56 21.31
N GLY A 422 -3.80 -31.08 22.21
CA GLY A 422 -2.38 -31.47 22.29
C GLY A 422 -1.42 -30.68 21.41
N ILE A 423 -1.90 -29.77 20.55
CA ILE A 423 -1.02 -28.85 19.80
C ILE A 423 -0.60 -27.71 20.73
N THR A 424 0.70 -27.45 20.78
CA THR A 424 1.25 -26.40 21.64
C THR A 424 1.20 -25.04 20.93
N ASP A 425 0.70 -24.02 21.62
CA ASP A 425 0.78 -22.64 21.14
C ASP A 425 2.17 -22.04 21.39
N TYR A 426 3.04 -22.14 20.38
CA TYR A 426 4.39 -21.60 20.44
C TYR A 426 4.44 -20.05 20.42
N PHE A 427 3.38 -19.36 19.98
CA PHE A 427 3.32 -17.89 20.06
C PHE A 427 3.07 -17.44 21.48
N GLU A 428 2.20 -18.14 22.21
CA GLU A 428 1.98 -17.90 23.62
C GLU A 428 3.25 -18.17 24.44
N ILE A 429 3.96 -19.28 24.19
CA ILE A 429 5.26 -19.55 24.83
C ILE A 429 6.26 -18.42 24.55
N ARG A 430 6.36 -17.95 23.30
CA ARG A 430 7.25 -16.82 22.96
C ARG A 430 6.85 -15.54 23.71
N ASN A 431 5.55 -15.27 23.87
CA ASN A 431 5.04 -14.11 24.61
C ASN A 431 5.27 -14.23 26.12
N GLN A 432 5.23 -15.44 26.67
CA GLN A 432 5.60 -15.72 28.06
C GLN A 432 7.10 -15.48 28.29
N LEU A 433 7.96 -15.95 27.39
CA LEU A 433 9.40 -15.65 27.43
C LEU A 433 9.67 -14.13 27.35
N LEU A 434 8.90 -13.41 26.53
CA LEU A 434 9.02 -11.96 26.40
C LEU A 434 8.66 -11.22 27.70
N GLN A 435 7.70 -11.76 28.46
CA GLN A 435 7.20 -11.19 29.71
C GLN A 435 7.80 -11.87 30.96
N ASP A 436 8.85 -12.66 30.81
CA ASP A 436 9.39 -13.46 31.91
C ASP A 436 9.72 -12.59 33.15
N GLY A 437 9.25 -13.07 34.29
CA GLY A 437 9.33 -12.40 35.57
C GLY A 437 8.54 -11.09 35.70
N TYR A 438 7.67 -10.72 34.74
CA TYR A 438 6.82 -9.52 34.84
C TYR A 438 5.54 -9.83 35.58
N ALA A 439 5.25 -9.02 36.59
CA ALA A 439 3.95 -8.90 37.19
C ALA A 439 3.71 -7.42 37.43
N GLU A 440 2.54 -6.92 37.05
CA GLU A 440 2.21 -5.52 37.30
C GLU A 440 2.16 -5.29 38.83
N GLU A 441 3.05 -4.44 39.34
CA GLU A 441 3.07 -4.08 40.77
C GLU A 441 1.76 -3.37 41.15
N GLU A 442 1.25 -3.60 42.37
CA GLU A 442 0.14 -2.83 42.94
C GLU A 442 0.45 -1.32 42.94
N LYS A 443 -0.60 -0.47 43.00
CA LYS A 443 -0.43 0.99 43.04
C LYS A 443 0.52 1.38 44.19
N SER A 444 1.57 2.14 43.85
CA SER A 444 2.58 2.65 44.79
C SER A 444 2.89 4.12 44.50
N ASP A 445 3.62 4.78 45.39
CA ASP A 445 4.04 6.19 45.23
C ASP A 445 5.16 6.39 44.18
N LYS A 446 5.57 5.33 43.47
CA LYS A 446 6.57 5.42 42.40
C LYS A 446 5.96 6.10 41.17
N ILE A 447 6.77 6.90 40.47
CA ILE A 447 6.41 7.43 39.15
C ILE A 447 6.16 6.26 38.19
N THR A 448 5.03 6.30 37.49
CA THR A 448 4.58 5.26 36.57
C THR A 448 4.95 5.59 35.13
N ILE A 449 5.60 4.64 34.45
CA ILE A 449 5.91 4.69 33.03
C ILE A 449 5.05 3.66 32.29
N GLY A 450 4.14 4.13 31.46
CA GLY A 450 3.34 3.33 30.56
C GLY A 450 4.14 2.87 29.34
N ILE A 451 4.17 1.56 29.05
CA ILE A 451 4.73 1.00 27.83
C ILE A 451 3.58 0.42 26.98
N PRO A 452 3.31 0.97 25.78
CA PRO A 452 2.28 0.42 24.89
C PRO A 452 2.60 -1.03 24.51
N ARG A 453 1.62 -1.95 24.58
CA ARG A 453 1.75 -3.33 24.05
C ARG A 453 1.69 -3.35 22.52
N ALA A 454 2.52 -2.55 21.88
CA ALA A 454 2.50 -2.35 20.44
C ALA A 454 3.91 -2.23 19.85
N LEU A 455 4.01 -2.54 18.56
CA LEU A 455 5.23 -2.39 17.76
C LEU A 455 6.45 -3.11 18.38
N MET A 456 7.65 -2.76 17.93
CA MET A 456 8.90 -3.36 18.39
C MET A 456 9.24 -3.08 19.86
N VAL A 457 8.72 -1.98 20.44
CA VAL A 457 9.01 -1.58 21.83
C VAL A 457 8.55 -2.67 22.78
N PHE A 458 7.36 -3.24 22.54
CA PHE A 458 6.87 -4.38 23.29
C PHE A 458 7.35 -5.71 22.69
N TYR A 459 6.89 -6.05 21.48
CA TYR A 459 7.03 -7.39 20.92
C TYR A 459 8.48 -7.84 20.60
N GLN A 460 9.44 -6.93 20.67
CA GLN A 460 10.86 -7.23 20.45
C GLN A 460 11.78 -6.75 21.58
N GLN A 461 11.41 -5.72 22.35
CA GLN A 461 12.30 -5.04 23.30
C GLN A 461 11.73 -4.86 24.72
N PHE A 462 10.61 -5.50 25.05
CA PHE A 462 10.00 -5.35 26.38
C PHE A 462 10.96 -5.70 27.53
N PRO A 463 11.74 -6.81 27.49
CA PRO A 463 12.72 -7.13 28.53
C PRO A 463 13.73 -6.00 28.77
N PHE A 464 14.21 -5.36 27.68
CA PHE A 464 15.12 -4.22 27.77
C PHE A 464 14.45 -3.03 28.49
N TRP A 465 13.30 -2.58 27.98
CA TRP A 465 12.67 -1.35 28.46
C TRP A 465 12.14 -1.47 29.88
N ARG A 466 11.51 -2.60 30.20
CA ARG A 466 11.06 -2.89 31.56
C ARG A 466 12.23 -2.86 32.54
N THR A 467 13.28 -3.64 32.28
CA THR A 467 14.45 -3.73 33.16
C THR A 467 15.12 -2.37 33.34
N PHE A 468 15.19 -1.56 32.27
CA PHE A 468 15.74 -0.21 32.32
C PHE A 468 14.98 0.70 33.29
N PHE A 469 13.65 0.75 33.19
CA PHE A 469 12.82 1.62 34.02
C PHE A 469 12.73 1.13 35.47
N GLU A 470 12.56 -0.17 35.70
CA GLU A 470 12.51 -0.74 37.05
C GLU A 470 13.82 -0.50 37.83
N ASN A 471 14.99 -0.66 37.19
CA ASN A 471 16.29 -0.37 37.81
C ASN A 471 16.52 1.12 38.13
N LEU A 472 15.82 2.00 37.41
CA LEU A 472 15.83 3.43 37.68
C LEU A 472 14.81 3.84 38.77
N GLY A 473 14.01 2.90 39.25
CA GLY A 473 13.05 3.08 40.35
C GLY A 473 11.65 3.48 39.90
N PHE A 474 11.32 3.31 38.62
CA PHE A 474 9.98 3.56 38.09
C PHE A 474 9.10 2.31 38.22
N ARG A 475 7.79 2.51 38.28
CA ARG A 475 6.78 1.45 38.12
C ARG A 475 6.43 1.33 36.64
N VAL A 476 6.46 0.12 36.08
CA VAL A 476 6.13 -0.12 34.66
C VAL A 476 4.71 -0.67 34.54
N VAL A 477 3.88 0.02 33.77
CA VAL A 477 2.51 -0.41 33.44
C VAL A 477 2.42 -0.63 31.93
N ILE A 478 1.73 -1.68 31.50
CA ILE A 478 1.48 -1.95 30.08
C ILE A 478 0.02 -1.70 29.73
N SER A 479 -0.24 -1.33 28.47
CA SER A 479 -1.63 -1.20 27.98
C SER A 479 -2.33 -2.56 28.01
N GLU A 480 -3.66 -2.57 27.90
CA GLU A 480 -4.41 -3.82 27.69
C GLU A 480 -4.04 -4.52 26.37
N GLU A 481 -4.46 -5.79 26.25
CA GLU A 481 -4.43 -6.50 24.97
C GLU A 481 -5.34 -5.85 23.95
N SER A 482 -4.90 -5.87 22.69
CA SER A 482 -5.65 -5.35 21.55
C SER A 482 -7.01 -6.03 21.43
N ASP A 483 -8.08 -5.23 21.50
CA ASP A 483 -9.46 -5.66 21.31
C ASP A 483 -10.21 -4.73 20.33
N ASN A 484 -11.47 -5.06 20.01
CA ASN A 484 -12.27 -4.27 19.07
C ASN A 484 -12.53 -2.83 19.58
N ASN A 485 -12.60 -2.61 20.89
CA ASN A 485 -12.84 -1.29 21.46
C ASN A 485 -11.60 -0.40 21.30
N LEU A 486 -10.42 -0.96 21.58
CA LEU A 486 -9.13 -0.31 21.38
C LEU A 486 -8.92 0.02 19.90
N ILE A 487 -9.19 -0.94 18.99
CA ILE A 487 -9.11 -0.72 17.53
C ILE A 487 -10.02 0.43 17.10
N LYS A 488 -11.30 0.40 17.49
CA LYS A 488 -12.26 1.45 17.12
C LYS A 488 -11.78 2.82 17.61
N LYS A 489 -11.29 2.90 18.85
CA LYS A 489 -10.74 4.15 19.37
C LYS A 489 -9.54 4.62 18.57
N SER A 490 -8.64 3.71 18.20
CA SER A 490 -7.48 4.01 17.36
C SER A 490 -7.89 4.68 16.05
N LEU A 491 -8.88 4.10 15.35
CA LEU A 491 -9.37 4.61 14.07
C LEU A 491 -10.07 5.98 14.19
N GLU A 492 -10.65 6.31 15.34
CA GLU A 492 -11.21 7.65 15.60
C GLU A 492 -10.13 8.72 15.82
N MET A 493 -8.90 8.34 16.18
CA MET A 493 -7.81 9.26 16.55
C MET A 493 -6.86 9.58 15.39
N ILE A 494 -6.74 8.71 14.39
CA ILE A 494 -5.75 8.84 13.32
C ILE A 494 -5.96 10.13 12.50
N VAL A 495 -4.89 10.88 12.28
CA VAL A 495 -4.89 12.10 11.46
C VAL A 495 -4.54 11.80 10.00
N ALA A 496 -3.71 10.78 9.79
CA ALA A 496 -3.30 10.31 8.48
C ALA A 496 -3.25 8.78 8.48
N GLU A 497 -3.73 8.18 7.40
CA GLU A 497 -3.81 6.72 7.26
C GLU A 497 -2.42 6.10 7.09
N THR A 498 -2.14 5.00 7.80
CA THR A 498 -0.83 4.33 7.80
C THR A 498 -0.97 2.83 7.60
N CYS A 499 -0.02 2.00 8.05
CA CYS A 499 -0.26 0.56 8.16
C CYS A 499 -0.93 0.26 9.50
N TYR A 500 -1.78 -0.77 9.53
CA TYR A 500 -2.60 -1.12 10.67
C TYR A 500 -1.88 -1.15 12.06
N PRO A 501 -0.64 -1.67 12.21
CA PRO A 501 0.07 -1.62 13.50
C PRO A 501 0.38 -0.20 14.02
N VAL A 502 0.57 0.76 13.12
CA VAL A 502 0.87 2.17 13.45
C VAL A 502 -0.43 2.95 13.70
N GLU A 503 -1.55 2.46 13.19
CA GLU A 503 -2.86 2.96 13.57
C GLU A 503 -3.19 2.50 14.98
N LEU A 504 -3.01 1.20 15.28
CA LEU A 504 -3.33 0.56 16.55
C LEU A 504 -2.61 1.17 17.77
N ILE A 505 -1.38 1.66 17.61
CA ILE A 505 -0.63 2.27 18.73
C ILE A 505 -1.31 3.53 19.30
N HIS A 506 -2.16 4.23 18.54
CA HIS A 506 -2.92 5.37 19.06
C HIS A 506 -3.85 4.93 20.20
N GLY A 507 -4.56 3.81 20.01
CA GLY A 507 -5.43 3.20 21.01
C GLY A 507 -4.67 2.71 22.24
N HIS A 508 -3.49 2.13 22.08
CA HIS A 508 -2.67 1.71 23.24
C HIS A 508 -2.14 2.90 24.06
N ILE A 509 -1.78 4.00 23.40
CA ILE A 509 -1.33 5.22 24.10
C ILE A 509 -2.51 5.86 24.84
N ASP A 510 -3.69 5.91 24.22
CA ASP A 510 -4.91 6.40 24.86
C ASP A 510 -5.32 5.53 26.07
N ASP A 511 -5.26 4.20 25.94
CA ASP A 511 -5.51 3.26 27.03
C ASP A 511 -4.62 3.55 28.25
N LEU A 512 -3.31 3.75 28.04
CA LEU A 512 -2.39 4.10 29.11
C LEU A 512 -2.73 5.42 29.80
N PHE A 513 -3.15 6.44 29.05
CA PHE A 513 -3.60 7.70 29.66
C PHE A 513 -4.89 7.52 30.46
N ARG A 514 -5.81 6.65 30.02
CA ARG A 514 -7.01 6.30 30.81
C ARG A 514 -6.68 5.51 32.08
N LYS A 515 -5.59 4.74 32.07
CA LYS A 515 -5.02 4.10 33.27
C LYS A 515 -4.29 5.08 34.21
N GLU A 516 -4.29 6.38 33.88
CA GLU A 516 -3.71 7.45 34.70
C GLU A 516 -2.21 7.27 34.96
N VAL A 517 -1.45 6.76 33.98
CA VAL A 517 0.02 6.72 34.10
C VAL A 517 0.60 8.13 34.08
N ASP A 518 1.69 8.35 34.84
CA ASP A 518 2.35 9.67 34.88
C ASP A 518 2.97 10.03 33.52
N TYR A 519 3.58 9.05 32.86
CA TYR A 519 4.22 9.24 31.56
C TYR A 519 4.01 8.03 30.66
N VAL A 520 3.92 8.26 29.35
CA VAL A 520 3.86 7.19 28.33
C VAL A 520 5.17 7.17 27.55
N PHE A 521 5.81 6.01 27.47
CA PHE A 521 7.06 5.83 26.75
C PHE A 521 6.83 5.54 25.26
N ALA A 522 7.22 6.50 24.41
CA ALA A 522 7.08 6.44 22.96
C ALA A 522 8.38 6.88 22.27
N PRO A 523 9.44 6.06 22.27
CA PRO A 523 10.76 6.45 21.78
C PRO A 523 10.83 6.61 20.25
N PHE A 524 11.67 7.56 19.81
CA PHE A 524 12.12 7.69 18.42
C PHE A 524 13.37 6.83 18.20
N ILE A 525 13.17 5.56 17.82
CA ILE A 525 14.26 4.58 17.59
C ILE A 525 14.67 4.60 16.11
N ILE A 526 15.83 5.18 15.81
CA ILE A 526 16.29 5.40 14.43
C ILE A 526 16.77 4.09 13.80
N ASN A 527 17.63 3.36 14.49
CA ASN A 527 18.27 2.14 14.00
C ASN A 527 18.42 1.12 15.12
N SER A 528 18.58 -0.14 14.73
CA SER A 528 18.83 -1.29 15.61
C SER A 528 20.32 -1.61 15.69
N LYS A 529 20.70 -2.37 16.73
CA LYS A 529 22.03 -2.98 16.84
C LYS A 529 22.29 -3.85 15.60
N ALA A 530 23.53 -3.89 15.14
CA ALA A 530 23.93 -4.68 13.98
C ALA A 530 25.04 -5.67 14.36
N GLU A 531 25.02 -6.84 13.73
CA GLU A 531 26.13 -7.80 13.80
C GLU A 531 27.41 -7.21 13.23
N LYS A 532 28.57 -7.72 13.69
CA LYS A 532 29.88 -7.15 13.33
C LYS A 532 30.18 -7.19 11.83
N ASP A 533 29.67 -8.18 11.13
CA ASP A 533 29.83 -8.43 9.70
C ASP A 533 28.67 -7.88 8.85
N ASN A 534 27.61 -7.35 9.47
CA ASN A 534 26.45 -6.81 8.75
C ASN A 534 26.80 -5.42 8.15
N PRO A 535 26.83 -5.28 6.81
CA PRO A 535 27.24 -4.04 6.14
C PRO A 535 26.12 -2.97 6.09
N THR A 536 24.92 -3.29 6.57
CA THR A 536 23.74 -2.42 6.50
C THR A 536 23.67 -1.48 7.71
N SER A 537 22.80 -0.47 7.63
CA SER A 537 22.57 0.49 8.72
C SER A 537 21.44 0.11 9.69
N ASN A 538 20.69 -0.98 9.44
CA ASN A 538 19.63 -1.51 10.32
C ASN A 538 18.56 -0.49 10.75
N TYR A 539 18.01 0.29 9.83
CA TYR A 539 16.91 1.21 10.14
C TYR A 539 15.56 0.50 10.22
N ASN A 540 14.70 0.92 11.16
CA ASN A 540 13.27 0.57 11.10
C ASN A 540 12.59 1.31 9.93
N CYS A 541 11.38 0.90 9.52
CA CYS A 541 10.68 1.67 8.49
C CYS A 541 10.25 3.05 9.04
N PRO A 542 10.07 4.08 8.19
CA PRO A 542 9.77 5.45 8.60
C PRO A 542 8.64 5.60 9.62
N TRP A 543 7.51 4.91 9.42
CA TRP A 543 6.38 4.98 10.34
C TRP A 543 6.70 4.39 11.72
N ILE A 544 7.39 3.25 11.75
CA ILE A 544 7.80 2.62 13.01
C ILE A 544 8.84 3.46 13.75
N GLN A 545 9.67 4.24 13.04
CA GLN A 545 10.52 5.22 13.71
C GLN A 545 9.69 6.37 14.27
N THR A 546 8.79 6.93 13.44
CA THR A 546 8.19 8.25 13.67
C THR A 546 6.79 8.25 14.27
N TYR A 547 6.26 7.09 14.68
CA TYR A 547 4.96 6.99 15.35
C TYR A 547 4.78 7.97 16.53
N PRO A 548 5.80 8.34 17.35
CA PRO A 548 5.58 9.29 18.43
C PRO A 548 5.17 10.67 17.91
N PHE A 549 5.70 11.08 16.75
CA PHE A 549 5.36 12.35 16.11
C PHE A 549 4.00 12.30 15.39
N MET A 550 3.56 11.11 14.98
CA MET A 550 2.26 10.91 14.31
C MET A 550 1.10 10.83 15.31
N VAL A 551 1.34 10.25 16.49
CA VAL A 551 0.34 10.18 17.56
C VAL A 551 0.17 11.54 18.24
N LYS A 552 1.26 12.30 18.43
CA LYS A 552 1.23 13.56 19.19
C LYS A 552 0.16 14.57 18.75
N PRO A 553 -0.11 14.82 17.45
CA PRO A 553 -1.19 15.71 17.00
C PRO A 553 -2.61 15.26 17.39
N SER A 554 -2.82 13.97 17.71
CA SER A 554 -4.10 13.42 18.15
C SER A 554 -4.35 13.57 19.66
N LEU A 555 -3.33 13.93 20.44
CA LEU A 555 -3.39 14.07 21.89
C LEU A 555 -3.76 15.50 22.32
N ILE A 556 -4.33 15.64 23.52
CA ILE A 556 -4.51 16.97 24.15
C ILE A 556 -3.18 17.49 24.73
N GLU A 557 -3.05 18.80 24.94
CA GLU A 557 -1.78 19.42 25.36
C GLU A 557 -1.17 18.81 26.64
N GLU A 558 -1.99 18.52 27.66
CA GLU A 558 -1.50 17.86 28.90
C GLU A 558 -0.89 16.47 28.62
N GLN A 559 -1.52 15.69 27.73
CA GLN A 559 -1.02 14.37 27.33
C GLN A 559 0.25 14.49 26.48
N LYS A 560 0.35 15.51 25.63
CA LYS A 560 1.55 15.76 24.81
C LYS A 560 2.79 15.98 25.65
N GLU A 561 2.67 16.63 26.81
CA GLU A 561 3.77 16.88 27.75
C GLU A 561 4.21 15.62 28.51
N LYS A 562 3.28 14.67 28.72
CA LYS A 562 3.54 13.39 29.40
C LYS A 562 4.11 12.30 28.48
N LEU A 563 4.26 12.57 27.18
CA LEU A 563 4.82 11.63 26.22
C LEU A 563 6.37 11.67 26.22
N LEU A 564 7.02 10.57 26.60
CA LEU A 564 8.48 10.46 26.61
C LEU A 564 9.01 9.98 25.26
N VAL A 565 9.61 10.91 24.51
CA VAL A 565 10.14 10.66 23.15
C VAL A 565 11.66 10.84 23.10
N PRO A 566 12.47 9.97 23.72
CA PRO A 566 13.92 10.04 23.54
C PRO A 566 14.30 9.65 22.10
N THR A 567 15.36 10.28 21.59
CA THR A 567 15.99 9.92 20.31
C THR A 567 17.07 8.88 20.55
N LEU A 568 16.97 7.72 19.89
CA LEU A 568 17.79 6.56 20.21
C LEU A 568 18.49 5.95 18.98
N ASN A 569 19.81 5.79 19.08
CA ASN A 569 20.65 5.14 18.08
C ASN A 569 21.29 3.83 18.61
N PHE A 570 20.60 2.69 18.48
CA PHE A 570 21.11 1.40 18.96
C PHE A 570 22.32 0.88 18.17
N ARG A 571 22.52 1.31 16.92
CA ARG A 571 23.69 0.95 16.11
C ARG A 571 25.01 1.28 16.82
N TYR A 572 25.03 2.36 17.61
CA TYR A 572 26.21 2.82 18.34
C TYR A 572 26.06 2.57 19.85
N PHE A 573 25.53 1.39 20.22
CA PHE A 573 25.40 0.92 21.59
C PHE A 573 26.72 1.10 22.38
N GLY A 574 26.62 1.52 23.65
CA GLY A 574 27.77 1.78 24.50
C GLY A 574 28.44 3.16 24.29
N LYS A 575 28.11 3.89 23.21
CA LYS A 575 28.61 5.25 22.95
C LYS A 575 27.47 6.26 22.82
N VAL A 576 26.81 6.28 21.65
CA VAL A 576 25.79 7.30 21.32
C VAL A 576 24.52 7.03 22.11
N LEU A 577 24.01 5.79 22.11
CA LEU A 577 22.82 5.40 22.87
C LEU A 577 22.95 5.72 24.37
N ASN A 578 24.08 5.34 24.98
CA ASN A 578 24.33 5.57 26.41
C ASN A 578 24.31 7.06 26.74
N LYS A 579 24.86 7.89 25.86
CA LYS A 579 24.83 9.34 26.01
C LYS A 579 23.41 9.89 25.84
N GLU A 580 22.71 9.52 24.77
CA GLU A 580 21.35 9.98 24.49
C GLU A 580 20.38 9.66 25.65
N LEU A 581 20.38 8.43 26.15
CA LEU A 581 19.56 8.04 27.29
C LEU A 581 20.00 8.72 28.59
N SER A 582 21.30 8.83 28.84
CA SER A 582 21.81 9.51 30.04
C SER A 582 21.43 10.99 30.07
N ASP A 583 21.55 11.69 28.93
CA ASP A 583 21.19 13.09 28.79
C ASP A 583 19.67 13.26 28.95
N PHE A 584 18.87 12.36 28.36
CA PHE A 584 17.42 12.37 28.49
C PHE A 584 16.95 12.13 29.93
N MET A 585 17.46 11.09 30.61
CA MET A 585 17.07 10.78 31.99
C MET A 585 17.54 11.83 32.98
N LYS A 586 18.72 12.42 32.76
CA LYS A 586 19.20 13.55 33.56
C LYS A 586 18.30 14.77 33.40
N LYS A 587 17.90 15.09 32.15
CA LYS A 587 17.06 16.26 31.84
C LYS A 587 15.66 16.14 32.42
N ASN A 588 14.99 14.98 32.26
CA ASN A 588 13.58 14.82 32.64
C ASN A 588 13.39 14.36 34.09
N PHE A 589 14.34 13.61 34.66
CA PHE A 589 14.17 12.97 35.98
C PHE A 589 15.32 13.22 36.95
N GLY A 590 16.34 14.01 36.57
CA GLY A 590 17.49 14.29 37.44
C GLY A 590 18.41 13.09 37.71
N ILE A 591 18.26 11.99 36.98
CA ILE A 591 19.00 10.74 37.21
C ILE A 591 20.44 10.85 36.67
N ALA A 592 21.42 10.50 37.50
CA ALA A 592 22.84 10.58 37.14
C ALA A 592 23.20 9.60 36.01
N SER A 593 24.08 10.02 35.09
CA SER A 593 24.53 9.23 33.94
C SER A 593 25.11 7.87 34.34
N GLY A 594 25.86 7.79 35.45
CA GLY A 594 26.42 6.52 35.95
C GLY A 594 25.35 5.50 36.36
N ARG A 595 24.23 5.95 36.94
CA ARG A 595 23.09 5.09 37.28
C ARG A 595 22.35 4.65 36.01
N THR A 596 22.15 5.58 35.07
CA THR A 596 21.51 5.29 33.77
C THR A 596 22.31 4.26 32.98
N ILE A 597 23.63 4.38 32.87
CA ILE A 597 24.49 3.43 32.16
C ILE A 597 24.43 2.03 32.79
N LYS A 598 24.40 1.93 34.13
CA LYS A 598 24.22 0.64 34.80
C LYS A 598 22.87 -0.01 34.43
N ALA A 599 21.79 0.77 34.44
CA ALA A 599 20.47 0.29 34.03
C ALA A 599 20.44 -0.16 32.56
N ILE A 600 21.11 0.56 31.65
CA ILE A 600 21.24 0.18 30.23
C ILE A 600 21.95 -1.18 30.08
N ASN A 601 23.05 -1.40 30.81
CA ASN A 601 23.80 -2.65 30.71
C ASN A 601 23.00 -3.84 31.24
N LEU A 602 22.27 -3.66 32.36
CA LEU A 602 21.38 -4.70 32.90
C LEU A 602 20.22 -4.99 31.94
N ALA A 603 19.63 -3.95 31.35
CA ALA A 603 18.59 -4.09 30.34
C ALA A 603 19.07 -4.86 29.10
N GLN A 604 20.29 -4.59 28.62
CA GLN A 604 20.87 -5.33 27.50
C GLN A 604 21.12 -6.80 27.87
N GLN A 605 21.60 -7.08 29.08
CA GLN A 605 21.78 -8.46 29.53
C GLN A 605 20.45 -9.23 29.51
N LYS A 606 19.37 -8.63 30.03
CA LYS A 606 18.03 -9.25 30.01
C LYS A 606 17.47 -9.43 28.60
N GLN A 607 17.76 -8.51 27.70
CA GLN A 607 17.42 -8.66 26.28
C GLN A 607 18.18 -9.83 25.63
N ASP A 608 19.48 -9.95 25.89
CA ASP A 608 20.31 -11.05 25.36
C ASP A 608 19.85 -12.41 25.92
N GLU A 609 19.45 -12.46 27.20
CA GLU A 609 18.85 -13.65 27.84
C GLU A 609 17.54 -14.09 27.15
N PHE A 610 16.64 -13.14 26.86
CA PHE A 610 15.41 -13.40 26.11
C PHE A 610 15.70 -13.93 24.70
N GLU A 611 16.60 -13.28 23.96
CA GLU A 611 16.95 -13.70 22.60
C GLU A 611 17.59 -15.10 22.58
N ALA A 612 18.43 -15.43 23.58
CA ALA A 612 19.01 -16.76 23.73
C ALA A 612 17.97 -17.83 24.11
N ALA A 613 17.01 -17.49 24.98
CA ALA A 613 15.91 -18.39 25.34
C ALA A 613 15.04 -18.72 24.12
N VAL A 614 14.65 -17.71 23.34
CA VAL A 614 13.86 -17.90 22.10
C VAL A 614 14.57 -18.82 21.11
N LYS A 615 15.89 -18.65 20.92
CA LYS A 615 16.70 -19.52 20.06
C LYS A 615 16.80 -20.95 20.57
N THR A 616 16.94 -21.12 21.89
CA THR A 616 17.05 -22.44 22.53
C THR A 616 15.74 -23.20 22.40
N THR A 617 14.62 -22.57 22.77
CA THR A 617 13.28 -23.13 22.57
C THR A 617 13.00 -23.42 21.10
N GLY A 618 13.37 -22.51 20.19
CA GLY A 618 13.18 -22.72 18.75
C GLY A 618 13.93 -23.95 18.22
N LYS A 619 15.16 -24.17 18.69
CA LYS A 619 15.94 -25.37 18.37
C LYS A 619 15.24 -26.64 18.87
N GLU A 620 14.76 -26.65 20.11
CA GLU A 620 14.02 -27.78 20.68
C GLU A 620 12.74 -28.09 19.89
N VAL A 621 12.01 -27.05 19.44
CA VAL A 621 10.82 -27.20 18.60
C VAL A 621 11.16 -27.81 17.24
N LEU A 622 12.21 -27.32 16.58
CA LEU A 622 12.63 -27.82 15.26
C LEU A 622 13.14 -29.27 15.31
N GLU A 623 13.75 -29.69 16.43
CA GLU A 623 14.19 -31.08 16.63
C GLU A 623 13.01 -32.04 16.92
N ASN A 624 11.85 -31.52 17.33
CA ASN A 624 10.68 -32.30 17.74
C ASN A 624 9.42 -31.93 16.93
N LEU A 625 9.57 -31.60 15.64
CA LEU A 625 8.42 -31.32 14.77
C LEU A 625 7.53 -32.56 14.64
N PRO A 626 6.20 -32.42 14.78
CA PRO A 626 5.28 -33.54 14.59
C PRO A 626 5.36 -34.07 13.15
N GLU A 627 5.46 -35.39 13.00
CA GLU A 627 5.51 -36.04 11.68
C GLU A 627 4.13 -36.16 11.02
N ASP A 628 3.07 -36.19 11.83
CA ASP A 628 1.68 -36.40 11.43
C ASP A 628 0.93 -35.09 11.15
N LYS A 629 1.58 -33.92 11.32
CA LYS A 629 0.94 -32.60 11.20
C LYS A 629 1.68 -31.67 10.26
N GLU A 630 0.92 -30.78 9.61
CA GLU A 630 1.52 -29.70 8.85
C GLU A 630 2.15 -28.67 9.81
N CYS A 631 3.42 -28.34 9.57
CA CYS A 631 4.16 -27.35 10.33
C CYS A 631 4.26 -26.04 9.52
N LEU A 632 3.54 -25.00 9.96
CA LEU A 632 3.50 -23.71 9.27
C LEU A 632 4.28 -22.65 10.05
N VAL A 633 5.33 -22.11 9.44
CA VAL A 633 6.02 -20.94 9.96
C VAL A 633 5.25 -19.68 9.58
N ILE A 634 4.89 -18.87 10.56
CA ILE A 634 4.27 -17.57 10.30
C ILE A 634 5.37 -16.52 10.14
N MET A 635 5.69 -16.19 8.90
CA MET A 635 6.66 -15.16 8.55
C MET A 635 6.01 -13.78 8.61
N GLY A 636 6.61 -12.88 9.37
CA GLY A 636 6.10 -11.53 9.52
C GLY A 636 6.90 -10.76 10.56
N ARG A 637 6.42 -9.57 10.92
CA ARG A 637 7.05 -8.78 11.98
C ARG A 637 6.54 -9.32 13.32
N PRO A 638 7.35 -9.43 14.38
CA PRO A 638 6.87 -9.98 15.64
C PRO A 638 5.68 -9.22 16.24
N TYR A 639 5.61 -7.90 16.04
CA TYR A 639 4.46 -7.09 16.45
C TYR A 639 3.21 -7.26 15.58
N ASN A 640 3.33 -7.92 14.43
CA ASN A 640 2.20 -8.30 13.61
C ASN A 640 1.73 -9.70 13.96
N THR A 641 2.65 -10.65 14.05
CA THR A 641 2.34 -12.06 14.25
C THR A 641 2.04 -12.41 15.72
N GLY A 642 2.58 -11.65 16.67
CA GLY A 642 2.39 -11.87 18.11
C GLY A 642 1.20 -11.14 18.73
N ASP A 643 0.56 -10.22 18.01
CA ASP A 643 -0.66 -9.54 18.47
C ASP A 643 -1.90 -10.27 17.92
N PRO A 644 -2.79 -10.83 18.78
CA PRO A 644 -3.96 -11.58 18.33
C PRO A 644 -4.95 -10.78 17.48
N ALA A 645 -5.03 -9.46 17.66
CA ALA A 645 -5.88 -8.61 16.86
C ALA A 645 -5.26 -8.35 15.48
N LEU A 646 -3.97 -8.02 15.43
CA LEU A 646 -3.26 -7.78 14.16
C LEU A 646 -3.10 -9.05 13.32
N ASN A 647 -2.97 -10.23 13.94
CA ASN A 647 -2.94 -11.51 13.22
C ASN A 647 -4.33 -12.12 12.98
N MET A 648 -5.41 -11.41 13.35
CA MET A 648 -6.79 -11.88 13.29
C MET A 648 -7.00 -13.26 13.91
N ARG A 649 -6.33 -13.55 15.03
CA ARG A 649 -6.35 -14.86 15.72
C ARG A 649 -6.03 -16.04 14.81
N MET A 650 -5.08 -15.83 13.89
CA MET A 650 -4.65 -16.86 12.93
C MET A 650 -4.05 -18.08 13.64
N VAL A 651 -3.32 -17.87 14.74
CA VAL A 651 -2.66 -18.94 15.49
C VAL A 651 -3.70 -19.92 16.03
N GLU A 652 -4.73 -19.42 16.71
CA GLU A 652 -5.79 -20.27 17.26
C GLU A 652 -6.55 -21.00 16.15
N LYS A 653 -6.83 -20.32 15.02
CA LYS A 653 -7.53 -20.92 13.88
C LYS A 653 -6.73 -22.06 13.23
N LEU A 654 -5.41 -21.94 13.13
CA LEU A 654 -4.56 -22.98 12.57
C LEU A 654 -4.47 -24.20 13.51
N ILE A 655 -4.34 -23.97 14.82
CA ILE A 655 -4.37 -25.05 15.82
C ILE A 655 -5.68 -25.85 15.71
N ASN A 656 -6.81 -25.15 15.58
CA ASN A 656 -8.13 -25.76 15.39
C ASN A 656 -8.26 -26.55 14.06
N MET A 657 -7.38 -26.30 13.10
CA MET A 657 -7.28 -27.03 11.83
C MET A 657 -6.27 -28.18 11.88
N ASP A 658 -5.79 -28.57 13.07
CA ASP A 658 -4.76 -29.61 13.28
C ASP A 658 -3.40 -29.25 12.64
N VAL A 659 -3.07 -27.96 12.62
CA VAL A 659 -1.81 -27.42 12.11
C VAL A 659 -0.95 -26.92 13.26
N GLN A 660 0.36 -27.15 13.20
CA GLN A 660 1.32 -26.62 14.16
C GLN A 660 1.87 -25.26 13.68
N PRO A 661 1.40 -24.11 14.19
CA PRO A 661 1.98 -22.81 13.88
C PRO A 661 3.30 -22.61 14.62
N ILE A 662 4.31 -22.05 13.94
CA ILE A 662 5.65 -21.82 14.46
C ILE A 662 6.04 -20.34 14.29
N PRO A 663 6.47 -19.64 15.36
CA PRO A 663 7.02 -18.30 15.25
C PRO A 663 8.29 -18.27 14.39
N MET A 664 8.40 -17.32 13.46
CA MET A 664 9.60 -17.15 12.64
C MET A 664 10.89 -16.95 13.47
N ASP A 665 10.79 -16.33 14.66
CA ASP A 665 11.93 -16.11 15.56
C ASP A 665 12.51 -17.43 16.12
N PHE A 666 11.82 -18.57 15.99
CA PHE A 666 12.32 -19.89 16.42
C PHE A 666 13.26 -20.54 15.40
N LEU A 667 13.34 -19.99 14.19
CA LEU A 667 14.25 -20.48 13.16
C LEU A 667 15.70 -20.01 13.40
N PRO A 668 16.72 -20.77 12.97
CA PRO A 668 18.13 -20.39 13.09
C PRO A 668 18.56 -19.39 12.01
N LEU A 669 17.93 -18.21 11.98
CA LEU A 669 18.00 -17.23 10.90
C LEU A 669 19.41 -16.71 10.61
N GLU A 670 20.27 -16.63 11.63
CA GLU A 670 21.67 -16.17 11.51
C GLU A 670 22.53 -17.03 10.57
N GLN A 671 22.14 -18.28 10.30
CA GLN A 671 22.92 -19.20 9.47
C GLN A 671 22.77 -18.92 7.97
N GLU A 672 21.75 -18.15 7.57
CA GLU A 672 21.35 -17.99 6.16
C GLU A 672 22.08 -16.87 5.40
N LYS A 673 22.87 -16.05 6.09
CA LYS A 673 23.75 -14.99 5.54
C LYS A 673 23.13 -14.16 4.41
N ILE A 674 21.89 -13.72 4.58
CA ILE A 674 21.15 -12.99 3.54
C ILE A 674 21.83 -11.71 3.06
N THR A 675 22.75 -11.13 3.84
CA THR A 675 23.49 -9.93 3.48
C THR A 675 24.49 -10.14 2.34
N ASP A 676 24.85 -11.39 2.01
CA ASP A 676 25.71 -11.67 0.86
C ASP A 676 25.00 -11.36 -0.47
N ASP A 677 23.68 -11.58 -0.50
CA ASP A 677 22.83 -11.32 -1.68
C ASP A 677 22.03 -10.01 -1.56
N TYR A 678 21.67 -9.60 -0.34
CA TYR A 678 20.87 -8.42 -0.03
C TYR A 678 21.63 -7.45 0.90
N ASN A 679 22.85 -7.10 0.53
CA ASN A 679 23.82 -6.32 1.33
C ASN A 679 23.39 -4.91 1.77
N LYS A 680 22.24 -4.39 1.33
CA LYS A 680 21.58 -3.18 1.88
C LYS A 680 20.09 -3.37 2.09
N MET A 681 19.67 -4.58 2.47
CA MET A 681 18.37 -4.77 3.12
C MET A 681 18.44 -4.17 4.54
N TYR A 682 18.29 -2.85 4.67
CA TYR A 682 18.49 -2.15 5.95
C TYR A 682 17.34 -2.34 6.94
N TRP A 683 16.24 -3.02 6.60
CA TRP A 683 15.16 -3.32 7.54
C TRP A 683 15.47 -4.61 8.33
N PRO A 684 15.69 -4.57 9.64
CA PRO A 684 16.05 -5.76 10.42
C PRO A 684 15.01 -6.88 10.33
N ASN A 685 13.71 -6.54 10.43
CA ASN A 685 12.65 -7.54 10.24
C ASN A 685 12.56 -8.02 8.79
N GLY A 686 12.95 -7.20 7.80
CA GLY A 686 13.09 -7.64 6.41
C GLY A 686 14.20 -8.67 6.22
N GLN A 687 15.35 -8.46 6.87
CA GLN A 687 16.44 -9.45 6.89
C GLN A 687 15.99 -10.79 7.49
N LYS A 688 15.28 -10.75 8.62
CA LYS A 688 14.71 -11.95 9.26
C LYS A 688 13.71 -12.68 8.36
N ILE A 689 12.81 -11.95 7.70
CA ILE A 689 11.81 -12.52 6.78
C ILE A 689 12.49 -13.23 5.60
N LEU A 690 13.51 -12.62 4.99
CA LEU A 690 14.23 -13.25 3.88
C LEU A 690 15.05 -14.47 4.33
N ALA A 691 15.67 -14.40 5.51
CA ALA A 691 16.38 -15.54 6.10
C ALA A 691 15.42 -16.70 6.37
N ALA A 692 14.22 -16.41 6.90
CA ALA A 692 13.20 -17.41 7.15
C ALA A 692 12.73 -18.07 5.85
N ALA A 693 12.42 -17.28 4.82
CA ALA A 693 12.02 -17.80 3.52
C ALA A 693 13.08 -18.75 2.94
N ARG A 694 14.36 -18.36 3.00
CA ARG A 694 15.49 -19.19 2.55
C ARG A 694 15.69 -20.47 3.36
N TYR A 695 15.48 -20.42 4.67
CA TYR A 695 15.55 -21.61 5.52
C TYR A 695 14.39 -22.57 5.22
N ILE A 696 13.16 -22.04 5.14
CA ILE A 696 11.94 -22.81 4.89
C ILE A 696 11.98 -23.46 3.50
N SER A 697 12.51 -22.78 2.48
CA SER A 697 12.61 -23.34 1.13
C SER A 697 13.53 -24.58 1.06
N LYS A 698 14.48 -24.71 1.99
CA LYS A 698 15.38 -25.87 2.12
C LYS A 698 14.82 -27.01 2.99
N HIS A 699 13.86 -26.73 3.88
CA HIS A 699 13.39 -27.68 4.89
C HIS A 699 12.13 -28.43 4.44
N SER A 700 12.14 -29.76 4.30
CA SER A 700 11.03 -30.52 3.71
C SER A 700 9.69 -30.43 4.47
N GLN A 701 9.71 -30.42 5.80
CA GLN A 701 8.50 -30.43 6.64
C GLN A 701 7.89 -29.04 6.92
N LEU A 702 8.57 -27.94 6.58
CA LEU A 702 8.10 -26.59 6.92
C LEU A 702 7.44 -25.94 5.71
N HIS A 703 6.25 -25.36 5.87
CA HIS A 703 5.69 -24.42 4.89
C HIS A 703 5.50 -23.05 5.55
N ALA A 704 5.12 -22.03 4.78
CA ALA A 704 5.06 -20.67 5.30
C ALA A 704 3.71 -20.00 5.05
N ILE A 705 3.32 -19.17 6.00
CA ILE A 705 2.36 -18.09 5.79
C ILE A 705 3.14 -16.77 5.92
N TYR A 706 3.23 -16.00 4.84
CA TYR A 706 3.81 -14.66 4.85
C TYR A 706 2.74 -13.60 5.12
N MET A 707 2.81 -12.97 6.28
CA MET A 707 1.86 -11.97 6.74
C MET A 707 2.44 -10.55 6.55
N GLY A 708 1.84 -9.81 5.61
CA GLY A 708 2.05 -8.38 5.40
C GLY A 708 0.86 -7.54 5.86
N ASN A 709 0.96 -6.22 5.72
CA ASN A 709 -0.17 -5.31 5.98
C ASN A 709 -0.47 -4.45 4.75
N PHE A 710 -1.73 -4.04 4.62
CA PHE A 710 -2.09 -3.02 3.66
C PHE A 710 -1.26 -1.73 3.90
N ARG A 711 -0.95 -1.02 2.80
CA ARG A 711 -0.08 0.18 2.75
C ARG A 711 1.35 -0.04 3.27
N CYS A 712 1.75 -1.26 3.63
CA CYS A 712 3.02 -1.48 4.27
C CYS A 712 4.19 -1.28 3.32
N GLY A 713 5.06 -0.32 3.64
CA GLY A 713 6.13 0.06 2.73
C GLY A 713 7.20 -0.99 2.50
N PRO A 714 7.75 -1.65 3.54
CA PRO A 714 8.71 -2.74 3.31
C PRO A 714 8.11 -3.91 2.52
N ASP A 715 6.85 -4.27 2.76
CA ASP A 715 6.22 -5.43 2.09
C ASP A 715 5.99 -5.19 0.59
N SER A 716 5.93 -3.92 0.15
CA SER A 716 5.94 -3.59 -1.28
C SER A 716 7.19 -4.07 -2.04
N PHE A 717 8.29 -4.38 -1.34
CA PHE A 717 9.50 -4.97 -1.92
C PHE A 717 9.75 -6.39 -1.39
N LEU A 718 9.56 -6.62 -0.09
CA LEU A 718 9.82 -7.92 0.52
C LEU A 718 8.98 -9.04 -0.10
N ALA A 719 7.73 -8.78 -0.51
CA ALA A 719 6.92 -9.80 -1.17
C ALA A 719 7.57 -10.33 -2.46
N HIS A 720 8.24 -9.45 -3.23
CA HIS A 720 8.98 -9.88 -4.41
C HIS A 720 10.19 -10.74 -4.05
N PHE A 721 10.94 -10.35 -3.02
CA PHE A 721 12.15 -11.07 -2.62
C PHE A 721 11.84 -12.39 -1.90
N VAL A 722 10.79 -12.44 -1.09
CA VAL A 722 10.28 -13.67 -0.47
C VAL A 722 9.87 -14.66 -1.55
N HIS A 723 9.17 -14.21 -2.59
CA HIS A 723 8.81 -15.06 -3.72
C HIS A 723 10.05 -15.71 -4.36
N GLU A 724 11.13 -14.96 -4.61
CA GLU A 724 12.39 -15.54 -5.13
C GLU A 724 13.02 -16.55 -4.14
N GLU A 725 13.08 -16.22 -2.84
CA GLU A 725 13.72 -17.09 -1.84
C GLU A 725 12.92 -18.37 -1.52
N MET A 726 11.60 -18.34 -1.69
CA MET A 726 10.75 -19.52 -1.55
C MET A 726 10.99 -20.54 -2.69
N ASN A 727 11.56 -20.12 -3.82
CA ASN A 727 12.06 -21.00 -4.89
C ASN A 727 11.02 -22.03 -5.37
N GLY A 728 9.83 -21.56 -5.75
CA GLY A 728 8.71 -22.40 -6.18
C GLY A 728 8.03 -23.21 -5.07
N LYS A 729 8.51 -23.16 -3.82
CA LYS A 729 7.85 -23.84 -2.71
C LYS A 729 6.56 -23.10 -2.32
N PRO A 730 5.41 -23.81 -2.20
CA PRO A 730 4.14 -23.18 -1.87
C PRO A 730 4.18 -22.45 -0.51
N TYR A 731 3.62 -21.24 -0.50
CA TYR A 731 3.39 -20.45 0.71
C TYR A 731 2.15 -19.57 0.52
N LEU A 732 1.51 -19.19 1.62
CA LEU A 732 0.34 -18.31 1.61
C LEU A 732 0.75 -16.87 1.94
N GLU A 733 0.56 -15.91 1.03
CA GLU A 733 0.79 -14.49 1.31
C GLU A 733 -0.51 -13.78 1.70
N LEU A 734 -0.61 -13.36 2.96
CA LEU A 734 -1.77 -12.64 3.50
C LEU A 734 -1.45 -11.16 3.66
N GLU A 735 -2.41 -10.32 3.28
CA GLU A 735 -2.37 -8.89 3.53
C GLU A 735 -3.49 -8.55 4.50
N ILE A 736 -3.11 -8.01 5.65
CA ILE A 736 -4.02 -7.69 6.75
C ILE A 736 -4.32 -6.20 6.76
N ASP A 737 -5.56 -5.87 7.09
CA ASP A 737 -6.12 -4.52 7.11
C ASP A 737 -7.03 -4.37 8.35
N GLU A 738 -7.45 -3.15 8.68
CA GLU A 738 -8.36 -2.89 9.81
C GLU A 738 -9.77 -3.47 9.59
N HIS A 739 -10.13 -3.81 8.36
CA HIS A 739 -11.41 -4.42 7.99
C HIS A 739 -11.37 -5.95 8.17
N GLY A 740 -11.82 -6.41 9.35
CA GLY A 740 -11.83 -7.84 9.68
C GLY A 740 -12.91 -8.65 8.94
N ALA A 741 -12.50 -9.56 8.04
CA ALA A 741 -13.37 -10.55 7.39
C ALA A 741 -12.94 -11.99 7.70
N ASP A 742 -13.27 -12.48 8.90
CA ASP A 742 -12.82 -13.78 9.43
C ASP A 742 -13.15 -14.99 8.52
N ALA A 743 -14.32 -15.01 7.89
CA ALA A 743 -14.77 -16.13 7.05
C ALA A 743 -13.93 -16.30 5.76
N GLY A 744 -13.45 -15.20 5.20
CA GLY A 744 -12.55 -15.22 4.04
C GLY A 744 -11.17 -15.78 4.40
N MET A 745 -10.68 -15.49 5.61
CA MET A 745 -9.37 -15.97 6.08
C MET A 745 -9.34 -17.48 6.30
N ILE A 746 -10.38 -18.04 6.94
CA ILE A 746 -10.51 -19.49 7.14
C ILE A 746 -10.47 -20.23 5.80
N THR A 747 -11.20 -19.72 4.80
CA THR A 747 -11.25 -20.31 3.47
C THR A 747 -9.88 -20.31 2.79
N ARG A 748 -9.07 -19.25 2.99
CA ARG A 748 -7.69 -19.19 2.49
C ARG A 748 -6.76 -20.20 3.18
N TYR A 749 -6.91 -20.41 4.49
CA TYR A 749 -6.12 -21.41 5.22
C TYR A 749 -6.46 -22.82 4.74
N GLU A 750 -7.75 -23.16 4.66
CA GLU A 750 -8.21 -24.47 4.18
C GLU A 750 -7.74 -24.74 2.74
N ALA A 751 -7.94 -23.78 1.83
CA ALA A 751 -7.49 -23.92 0.44
C ALA A 751 -5.97 -24.06 0.33
N PHE A 752 -5.20 -23.37 1.19
CA PHE A 752 -3.75 -23.52 1.25
C PHE A 752 -3.34 -24.93 1.69
N LEU A 753 -3.93 -25.44 2.78
CA LEU A 753 -3.65 -26.80 3.26
C LEU A 753 -4.02 -27.86 2.21
N ASP A 754 -5.14 -27.68 1.51
CA ASP A 754 -5.52 -28.55 0.38
C ASP A 754 -4.47 -28.49 -0.74
N SER A 755 -4.00 -27.29 -1.12
CA SER A 755 -2.98 -27.10 -2.17
C SER A 755 -1.63 -27.70 -1.80
N LEU A 756 -1.25 -27.73 -0.51
CA LEU A 756 -0.03 -28.40 -0.05
C LEU A 756 -0.07 -29.88 -0.36
N THR A 757 -1.23 -30.52 -0.18
CA THR A 757 -1.43 -31.94 -0.50
C THR A 757 -1.26 -32.18 -2.00
N GLY A 758 -1.87 -31.34 -2.84
CA GLY A 758 -1.73 -31.41 -4.31
C GLY A 758 -0.30 -31.18 -4.81
N SER A 759 0.41 -30.22 -4.22
CA SER A 759 1.80 -29.89 -4.59
C SER A 759 2.81 -31.01 -4.32
N ARG A 760 2.50 -31.96 -3.43
CA ARG A 760 3.32 -33.15 -3.17
C ARG A 760 3.27 -34.16 -4.33
N VAL A 761 2.19 -34.13 -5.11
CA VAL A 761 1.91 -35.06 -6.21
C VAL A 761 2.40 -34.51 -7.55
N ALA A 762 2.41 -33.18 -7.71
CA ALA A 762 2.84 -32.51 -8.93
C ALA A 762 4.38 -32.49 -9.12
N GLU A 763 4.83 -32.45 -10.38
CA GLU A 763 6.25 -32.25 -10.67
C GLU A 763 6.70 -30.86 -10.19
N LYS A 764 7.73 -30.82 -9.36
CA LYS A 764 8.28 -29.55 -8.87
C LYS A 764 8.99 -28.81 -10.00
N PHE A 765 8.35 -27.78 -10.55
CA PHE A 765 9.04 -26.79 -11.36
C PHE A 765 10.06 -26.06 -10.48
N LYS A 766 11.35 -26.30 -10.73
CA LYS A 766 12.42 -25.48 -10.14
C LYS A 766 12.47 -24.17 -10.91
N GLU A 767 12.05 -23.09 -10.26
CA GLU A 767 12.27 -21.75 -10.78
C GLU A 767 13.75 -21.37 -10.67
N GLU A 768 14.24 -20.59 -11.62
CA GLU A 768 15.53 -19.95 -11.47
C GLU A 768 15.41 -18.85 -10.40
N ILE A 769 16.26 -18.92 -9.37
CA ILE A 769 16.26 -17.94 -8.29
C ILE A 769 17.05 -16.72 -8.75
N TYR A 770 16.41 -15.55 -8.76
CA TYR A 770 17.07 -14.29 -9.06
C TYR A 770 17.37 -13.53 -7.77
N ARG A 771 18.63 -13.19 -7.56
CA ARG A 771 19.08 -12.39 -6.42
C ARG A 771 19.79 -11.14 -6.92
N PRO A 772 19.62 -10.00 -6.26
CA PRO A 772 20.18 -8.75 -6.76
C PRO A 772 21.71 -8.72 -6.65
N GLY A 773 22.29 -9.42 -5.66
CA GLY A 773 23.71 -9.43 -5.42
C GLY A 773 24.27 -8.05 -5.04
N ILE A 774 25.57 -7.87 -5.25
CA ILE A 774 26.26 -6.60 -4.97
C ILE A 774 26.27 -5.76 -6.24
N MET A 775 25.72 -4.55 -6.14
CA MET A 775 25.69 -3.59 -7.24
C MET A 775 27.01 -2.82 -7.33
N ASP A 776 27.44 -2.54 -8.56
CA ASP A 776 28.60 -1.70 -8.82
C ASP A 776 28.33 -0.25 -8.39
N SER A 777 29.26 0.39 -7.68
CA SER A 777 29.15 1.80 -7.31
C SER A 777 29.70 2.75 -8.38
N SER A 778 30.63 2.26 -9.22
CA SER A 778 31.33 3.04 -10.24
C SER A 778 30.97 2.54 -11.65
N PRO A 779 30.78 3.44 -12.63
CA PRO A 779 30.51 3.05 -14.01
C PRO A 779 31.77 2.54 -14.72
N SER A 780 31.58 1.66 -15.71
CA SER A 780 32.64 1.24 -16.63
C SER A 780 32.72 2.17 -17.85
N SER A 781 33.92 2.33 -18.42
CA SER A 781 34.18 3.23 -19.56
C SER A 781 33.70 2.69 -20.90
N ASP A 782 33.42 1.40 -21.02
CA ASP A 782 32.97 0.72 -22.23
C ASP A 782 31.44 0.72 -22.42
N ARG A 783 30.71 1.42 -21.52
CA ARG A 783 29.25 1.45 -21.44
C ARG A 783 28.75 2.89 -21.32
N VAL A 784 27.54 3.15 -21.80
CA VAL A 784 26.86 4.44 -21.61
C VAL A 784 26.06 4.41 -20.31
N LEU A 785 26.34 5.36 -19.41
CA LEU A 785 25.58 5.57 -18.18
C LEU A 785 24.35 6.46 -18.45
N TYR A 786 23.16 5.90 -18.35
CA TYR A 786 21.89 6.58 -18.47
C TYR A 786 21.41 7.08 -17.11
N PHE A 787 21.16 8.39 -17.02
CA PHE A 787 20.55 9.04 -15.87
C PHE A 787 19.04 9.09 -16.05
N PRO A 788 18.23 8.62 -15.07
CA PRO A 788 16.79 8.84 -15.11
C PRO A 788 16.48 10.34 -15.05
N PHE A 789 15.50 10.78 -15.83
CA PHE A 789 15.07 12.18 -15.78
C PHE A 789 14.34 12.47 -14.47
N MET A 790 15.01 13.18 -13.55
CA MET A 790 14.40 13.72 -12.33
C MET A 790 13.95 15.17 -12.54
N CYS A 791 14.84 16.00 -13.09
CA CYS A 791 14.64 17.38 -13.48
C CYS A 791 15.82 17.81 -14.36
N ASP A 792 15.87 19.07 -14.78
CA ASP A 792 16.94 19.59 -15.65
C ASP A 792 18.36 19.48 -15.05
N ALA A 793 18.47 19.29 -13.72
CA ALA A 793 19.74 18.98 -13.06
C ALA A 793 20.34 17.63 -13.52
N ALA A 794 19.53 16.71 -14.05
CA ALA A 794 20.00 15.46 -14.66
C ALA A 794 20.98 15.72 -15.81
N TYR A 795 20.73 16.76 -16.63
CA TYR A 795 21.63 17.15 -17.70
C TYR A 795 22.96 17.70 -17.16
N ALA A 796 22.92 18.43 -16.05
CA ALA A 796 24.11 18.96 -15.40
C ALA A 796 25.01 17.85 -14.82
N ILE A 797 24.43 16.83 -14.17
CA ILE A 797 25.22 15.69 -13.65
C ILE A 797 25.75 14.79 -14.77
N SER A 798 24.98 14.58 -15.85
CA SER A 798 25.46 13.86 -17.03
C SER A 798 26.61 14.61 -17.72
N ALA A 799 26.52 15.94 -17.89
CA ALA A 799 27.62 16.76 -18.39
C ALA A 799 28.86 16.69 -17.48
N ALA A 800 28.66 16.68 -16.16
CA ALA A 800 29.76 16.51 -15.21
C ALA A 800 30.43 15.13 -15.36
N ALA A 801 29.66 14.05 -15.60
CA ALA A 801 30.20 12.72 -15.87
C ALA A 801 31.02 12.68 -17.16
N ARG A 802 30.49 13.24 -18.27
CA ARG A 802 31.23 13.34 -19.54
C ARG A 802 32.52 14.15 -19.40
N SER A 803 32.50 15.23 -18.61
CA SER A 803 33.68 16.07 -18.36
C SER A 803 34.88 15.34 -17.70
N VAL A 804 34.63 14.17 -17.10
CA VAL A 804 35.66 13.31 -16.48
C VAL A 804 35.85 11.99 -17.23
N GLY A 805 35.32 11.86 -18.44
CA GLY A 805 35.52 10.71 -19.32
C GLY A 805 34.53 9.56 -19.14
N VAL A 806 33.42 9.77 -18.42
CA VAL A 806 32.35 8.77 -18.28
C VAL A 806 31.29 9.00 -19.37
N PRO A 807 31.12 8.08 -20.35
CA PRO A 807 30.07 8.19 -21.36
C PRO A 807 28.70 8.19 -20.66
N SER A 808 27.88 9.21 -20.92
CA SER A 808 26.58 9.30 -20.28
C SER A 808 25.56 10.14 -21.03
N GLU A 809 24.30 9.75 -20.83
CA GLU A 809 23.11 10.37 -21.41
C GLU A 809 22.02 10.49 -20.35
N VAL A 810 21.04 11.37 -20.61
CA VAL A 810 19.85 11.52 -19.76
C VAL A 810 18.67 10.93 -20.52
N LEU A 811 17.91 10.06 -19.86
CA LEU A 811 16.69 9.51 -20.45
C LEU A 811 15.65 10.63 -20.66
N PRO A 812 14.71 10.48 -21.62
CA PRO A 812 13.63 11.44 -21.79
C PRO A 812 12.78 11.58 -20.52
N MET A 813 12.12 12.74 -20.38
CA MET A 813 11.05 12.89 -19.38
C MET A 813 10.01 11.79 -19.58
N HIS A 814 9.49 11.28 -18.47
CA HIS A 814 8.54 10.19 -18.44
C HIS A 814 7.26 10.55 -19.21
N ASP A 815 6.69 9.55 -19.88
CA ASP A 815 5.40 9.61 -20.55
C ASP A 815 4.49 8.44 -20.13
N GLU A 816 3.33 8.35 -20.77
CA GLU A 816 2.34 7.31 -20.46
C GLU A 816 2.86 5.90 -20.72
N LYS A 817 3.67 5.71 -21.78
CA LYS A 817 4.25 4.41 -22.11
C LYS A 817 5.25 3.95 -21.05
N ASP A 818 6.02 4.87 -20.46
CA ASP A 818 6.87 4.56 -19.31
C ASP A 818 6.01 4.02 -18.15
N LEU A 819 4.90 4.70 -17.85
CA LEU A 819 4.01 4.30 -16.75
C LEU A 819 3.36 2.93 -16.99
N GLU A 820 2.88 2.66 -18.21
CA GLU A 820 2.31 1.35 -18.58
C GLU A 820 3.32 0.21 -18.40
N LEU A 821 4.55 0.39 -18.91
CA LEU A 821 5.63 -0.59 -18.76
C LEU A 821 5.99 -0.80 -17.28
N GLY A 822 6.07 0.27 -16.50
CA GLY A 822 6.35 0.19 -15.07
C GLY A 822 5.27 -0.58 -14.31
N ARG A 823 3.98 -0.30 -14.58
CA ARG A 823 2.84 -0.97 -13.91
C ARG A 823 2.75 -2.44 -14.25
N LYS A 824 3.10 -2.83 -15.49
CA LYS A 824 3.09 -4.24 -15.92
C LYS A 824 3.94 -5.15 -15.04
N TYR A 825 5.06 -4.65 -14.51
CA TYR A 825 6.02 -5.46 -13.76
C TYR A 825 6.07 -5.16 -12.26
N THR A 826 5.25 -4.24 -11.77
CA THR A 826 5.18 -3.86 -10.35
C THR A 826 3.85 -4.30 -9.74
N SER A 827 3.77 -4.42 -8.40
CA SER A 827 2.52 -4.81 -7.73
C SER A 827 1.56 -3.64 -7.49
N ALA A 828 1.98 -2.42 -7.88
CA ALA A 828 1.39 -1.13 -7.54
C ALA A 828 1.35 -0.82 -6.03
N ARG A 829 2.13 -1.57 -5.23
CA ARG A 829 2.39 -1.27 -3.81
C ARG A 829 3.64 -0.41 -3.67
N GLU A 830 4.53 -0.47 -4.65
CA GLU A 830 5.76 0.31 -4.76
C GLU A 830 5.41 1.79 -4.92
N CYS A 831 6.30 2.66 -4.49
CA CYS A 831 6.08 4.10 -4.61
C CYS A 831 6.15 4.54 -6.08
N PHE A 832 5.34 5.52 -6.44
CA PHE A 832 5.17 5.96 -7.83
C PHE A 832 6.48 6.33 -8.58
N PRO A 833 7.49 6.97 -7.96
CA PRO A 833 8.80 7.16 -8.60
C PRO A 833 9.49 5.86 -9.03
N MET A 834 9.30 4.76 -8.28
CA MET A 834 9.81 3.45 -8.67
C MET A 834 9.20 3.03 -10.00
N VAL A 835 7.86 3.07 -10.09
CA VAL A 835 7.11 2.64 -11.27
C VAL A 835 7.57 3.42 -12.50
N CYS A 836 7.70 4.75 -12.35
CA CYS A 836 8.16 5.63 -13.42
C CYS A 836 9.58 5.29 -13.88
N THR A 837 10.54 5.21 -12.95
CA THR A 837 11.96 4.97 -13.30
C THR A 837 12.18 3.58 -13.89
N THR A 838 11.50 2.55 -13.36
CA THR A 838 11.52 1.20 -13.95
C THR A 838 10.97 1.20 -15.36
N GLY A 839 9.82 1.86 -15.58
CA GLY A 839 9.24 2.02 -16.91
C GLY A 839 10.20 2.62 -17.91
N ASN A 840 10.89 3.68 -17.50
CA ASN A 840 11.86 4.40 -18.32
C ASN A 840 13.10 3.55 -18.66
N PHE A 841 13.58 2.73 -17.73
CA PHE A 841 14.68 1.79 -17.98
C PHE A 841 14.26 0.67 -18.94
N LEU A 842 13.09 0.08 -18.73
CA LEU A 842 12.57 -0.98 -19.59
C LEU A 842 12.31 -0.47 -21.01
N LYS A 843 11.73 0.72 -21.14
CA LYS A 843 11.52 1.37 -22.44
C LYS A 843 12.84 1.49 -23.20
N LYS A 844 13.91 1.93 -22.52
CA LYS A 844 15.25 2.03 -23.13
C LYS A 844 15.83 0.67 -23.53
N LEU A 845 15.68 -0.35 -22.68
CA LEU A 845 16.15 -1.71 -22.98
C LEU A 845 15.38 -2.38 -24.12
N MET A 846 14.12 -2.01 -24.32
CA MET A 846 13.24 -2.54 -25.36
C MET A 846 13.26 -1.72 -26.66
N GLU A 847 14.08 -0.67 -26.75
CA GLU A 847 14.25 0.09 -27.99
C GLU A 847 14.89 -0.78 -29.09
N PRO A 848 14.40 -0.71 -30.34
CA PRO A 848 15.01 -1.43 -31.45
C PRO A 848 16.50 -1.08 -31.60
N GLY A 849 17.37 -2.09 -31.57
CA GLY A 849 18.82 -1.92 -31.68
C GLY A 849 19.55 -1.57 -30.38
N ALA A 850 18.86 -1.53 -29.24
CA ALA A 850 19.51 -1.41 -27.94
C ALA A 850 20.36 -2.67 -27.63
N ASP A 851 21.61 -2.48 -27.21
CA ASP A 851 22.51 -3.53 -26.76
C ASP A 851 22.66 -3.45 -25.22
N PRO A 852 22.02 -4.34 -24.45
CA PRO A 852 22.12 -4.36 -22.98
C PRO A 852 23.55 -4.39 -22.45
N SER A 853 24.50 -5.03 -23.17
CA SER A 853 25.91 -5.12 -22.75
C SER A 853 26.64 -3.77 -22.77
N LYS A 854 26.07 -2.77 -23.46
CA LYS A 854 26.61 -1.40 -23.55
C LYS A 854 25.84 -0.38 -22.69
N ILE A 855 24.84 -0.81 -21.93
CA ILE A 855 23.91 0.07 -21.22
C ILE A 855 24.08 -0.06 -19.70
N SER A 856 24.33 1.05 -19.02
CA SER A 856 24.31 1.14 -17.57
C SER A 856 23.27 2.16 -17.13
N PHE A 857 22.48 1.89 -16.11
CA PHE A 857 21.52 2.85 -15.54
C PHE A 857 21.98 3.35 -14.17
N LEU A 858 21.81 4.64 -13.88
CA LEU A 858 22.01 5.16 -12.53
C LEU A 858 20.75 4.95 -11.69
N MET A 859 20.86 4.20 -10.60
CA MET A 859 19.83 4.14 -9.55
C MET A 859 20.50 4.15 -8.18
N PRO A 860 20.73 5.34 -7.58
CA PRO A 860 21.58 5.46 -6.42
C PRO A 860 20.95 4.80 -5.19
N ASP A 861 21.81 4.40 -4.25
CA ASP A 861 21.40 3.88 -2.95
C ASP A 861 21.49 5.01 -1.89
N HIS A 862 20.56 5.03 -0.94
CA HIS A 862 20.57 6.00 0.16
C HIS A 862 20.87 5.37 1.52
N ASN A 863 20.90 4.03 1.61
CA ASN A 863 21.07 3.23 2.81
C ASN A 863 20.32 3.86 4.01
N GLY A 864 19.04 4.14 3.79
CA GLY A 864 18.18 4.87 4.71
C GLY A 864 16.78 4.24 4.71
N PRO A 865 15.93 4.57 5.69
CA PRO A 865 14.74 3.79 6.04
C PRO A 865 13.64 3.70 4.98
N CYS A 866 13.61 4.63 4.02
CA CYS A 866 12.60 4.72 2.97
C CYS A 866 12.66 3.52 2.00
N ARG A 867 11.70 3.38 1.08
CA ARG A 867 11.68 2.33 0.04
C ARG A 867 12.76 2.54 -1.05
N PHE A 868 13.24 3.76 -1.21
CA PHE A 868 14.16 4.16 -2.29
C PHE A 868 15.39 3.27 -2.43
N GLY A 869 16.01 2.86 -1.33
CA GLY A 869 17.20 1.99 -1.36
C GLY A 869 16.92 0.56 -1.85
N GLN A 870 15.67 0.15 -2.05
CA GLN A 870 15.31 -1.16 -2.60
C GLN A 870 14.99 -1.13 -4.10
N TYR A 871 14.97 0.05 -4.75
CA TYR A 871 14.64 0.17 -6.17
C TYR A 871 15.63 -0.59 -7.06
N ASN A 872 16.92 -0.31 -6.90
CA ASN A 872 17.98 -0.94 -7.71
C ASN A 872 17.99 -2.47 -7.58
N ARG A 873 17.69 -3.01 -6.40
CA ARG A 873 17.62 -4.45 -6.13
C ARG A 873 16.47 -5.11 -6.89
N PHE A 874 15.27 -4.53 -6.78
CA PHE A 874 14.13 -5.05 -7.52
C PHE A 874 14.33 -4.90 -9.04
N GLN A 875 14.85 -3.77 -9.50
CA GLN A 875 15.15 -3.56 -10.92
C GLN A 875 16.19 -4.55 -11.45
N ARG A 876 17.21 -4.91 -10.66
CA ARG A 876 18.18 -5.95 -11.01
C ARG A 876 17.51 -7.31 -11.20
N ILE A 877 16.72 -7.76 -10.22
CA ILE A 877 15.95 -9.00 -10.32
C ILE A 877 15.04 -8.98 -11.55
N LEU A 878 14.38 -7.85 -11.81
CA LEU A 878 13.49 -7.70 -12.96
C LEU A 878 14.25 -7.77 -14.29
N PHE A 879 15.42 -7.13 -14.39
CA PHE A 879 16.25 -7.22 -15.59
C PHE A 879 16.68 -8.66 -15.84
N ASP A 880 17.08 -9.39 -14.81
CA ASP A 880 17.51 -10.78 -14.95
C ASP A 880 16.36 -11.67 -15.43
N LYS A 881 15.16 -11.48 -14.88
CA LYS A 881 13.92 -12.17 -15.31
C LYS A 881 13.53 -11.90 -16.75
N LEU A 882 13.79 -10.69 -17.24
CA LEU A 882 13.47 -10.29 -18.61
C LEU A 882 14.59 -10.60 -19.61
N GLY A 883 15.68 -11.28 -19.17
CA GLY A 883 16.82 -11.61 -20.03
C GLY A 883 17.80 -10.46 -20.27
N PHE A 884 17.68 -9.35 -19.53
CA PHE A 884 18.60 -8.19 -19.59
C PHE A 884 19.73 -8.29 -18.56
N GLN A 885 20.28 -9.49 -18.35
CA GLN A 885 21.36 -9.76 -17.38
C GLN A 885 22.62 -8.92 -17.67
N ASP A 886 22.88 -8.65 -18.94
CA ASP A 886 24.04 -7.87 -19.37
C ASP A 886 23.92 -6.37 -19.09
N ALA A 887 22.71 -5.82 -18.95
CA ALA A 887 22.51 -4.43 -18.52
C ALA A 887 23.00 -4.24 -17.09
N LYS A 888 23.63 -3.11 -16.76
CA LYS A 888 24.14 -2.84 -15.40
C LYS A 888 23.34 -1.73 -14.74
N ILE A 889 23.24 -1.75 -13.41
CA ILE A 889 22.71 -0.65 -12.63
C ILE A 889 23.81 -0.17 -11.69
N ILE A 890 24.23 1.07 -11.87
CA ILE A 890 25.26 1.72 -11.06
C ILE A 890 24.56 2.36 -9.86
N SER A 891 24.90 1.87 -8.66
CA SER A 891 24.20 2.18 -7.41
C SER A 891 25.16 2.78 -6.37
N PRO A 892 25.74 3.98 -6.63
CA PRO A 892 26.59 4.64 -5.65
C PRO A 892 25.76 4.99 -4.42
N SER A 893 26.39 4.99 -3.24
CA SER A 893 25.71 5.34 -1.99
C SER A 893 26.18 6.67 -1.42
N ASN A 894 25.37 7.22 -0.52
CA ASN A 894 25.74 8.36 0.31
C ASN A 894 26.92 8.09 1.26
N ASP A 895 27.26 6.81 1.54
CA ASP A 895 28.45 6.46 2.32
C ASP A 895 29.73 6.99 1.66
N ALA A 896 29.77 7.03 0.32
CA ALA A 896 30.83 7.65 -0.48
C ALA A 896 30.50 9.11 -0.88
N SER A 897 29.33 9.64 -0.50
CA SER A 897 28.82 10.92 -0.99
C SER A 897 28.73 11.01 -2.53
N TYR A 898 28.47 9.87 -3.18
CA TYR A 898 28.32 9.70 -4.63
C TYR A 898 29.55 10.09 -5.48
N ASP A 899 30.76 10.15 -4.90
CA ASP A 899 31.98 10.46 -5.65
C ASP A 899 32.40 9.32 -6.61
N ASP A 900 32.01 8.08 -6.31
CA ASP A 900 32.24 6.87 -7.13
C ASP A 900 31.79 6.98 -8.60
N ILE A 901 30.79 7.80 -8.92
CA ILE A 901 30.33 7.99 -10.32
C ILE A 901 31.47 8.49 -11.22
N GLY A 902 32.37 9.32 -10.67
CA GLY A 902 33.51 9.85 -11.42
C GLY A 902 34.74 8.94 -11.45
N GLY A 903 34.66 7.72 -10.91
CA GLY A 903 35.79 6.81 -10.78
C GLY A 903 37.01 7.47 -10.11
N GLU A 904 38.19 7.33 -10.71
CA GLU A 904 39.43 7.94 -10.23
C GLU A 904 39.40 9.49 -10.18
N HIS A 905 38.40 10.12 -10.79
CA HIS A 905 38.19 11.57 -10.83
C HIS A 905 36.96 12.02 -10.02
N GLY A 906 36.47 11.18 -9.10
CA GLY A 906 35.27 11.45 -8.30
C GLY A 906 35.21 12.82 -7.61
N GLY A 907 36.34 13.32 -7.11
CA GLY A 907 36.41 14.66 -6.50
C GLY A 907 36.15 15.80 -7.50
N LYS A 908 36.66 15.70 -8.73
CA LYS A 908 36.43 16.67 -9.80
C LYS A 908 34.99 16.59 -10.30
N PHE A 909 34.50 15.38 -10.52
CA PHE A 909 33.11 15.11 -10.89
C PHE A 909 32.16 15.76 -9.89
N ARG A 910 32.31 15.47 -8.60
CA ARG A 910 31.43 15.97 -7.54
C ARG A 910 31.41 17.50 -7.44
N LEU A 911 32.56 18.16 -7.61
CA LEU A 911 32.63 19.62 -7.62
C LEU A 911 31.93 20.23 -8.85
N ARG A 912 32.07 19.62 -10.03
CA ARG A 912 31.41 20.05 -11.26
C ARG A 912 29.90 19.80 -11.21
N ALA A 913 29.47 18.66 -10.68
CA ALA A 913 28.06 18.34 -10.45
C ALA A 913 27.42 19.34 -9.47
N TRP A 914 28.08 19.63 -8.34
CA TRP A 914 27.62 20.67 -7.40
C TRP A 914 27.44 22.03 -8.07
N ARG A 915 28.45 22.47 -8.84
CA ARG A 915 28.39 23.71 -9.62
C ARG A 915 27.21 23.72 -10.59
N GLY A 916 26.99 22.62 -11.28
CA GLY A 916 25.88 22.45 -12.19
C GLY A 916 24.52 22.49 -11.51
N PHE A 917 24.35 21.83 -10.37
CA PHE A 917 23.11 21.87 -9.60
C PHE A 917 22.77 23.29 -9.14
N VAL A 918 23.74 24.02 -8.57
CA VAL A 918 23.51 25.42 -8.16
C VAL A 918 23.19 26.30 -9.37
N ALA A 919 23.87 26.11 -10.50
CA ALA A 919 23.59 26.86 -11.74
C ALA A 919 22.17 26.61 -12.26
N VAL A 920 21.72 25.34 -12.31
CA VAL A 920 20.37 24.97 -12.72
C VAL A 920 19.32 25.46 -11.72
N ASP A 921 19.61 25.42 -10.42
CA ASP A 921 18.74 25.97 -9.37
C ASP A 921 18.52 27.48 -9.56
N ILE A 922 19.57 28.24 -9.88
CA ILE A 922 19.49 29.68 -10.20
C ILE A 922 18.62 29.90 -11.45
N LEU A 923 18.85 29.17 -12.54
CA LEU A 923 18.03 29.28 -13.75
C LEU A 923 16.57 28.96 -13.49
N ARG A 924 16.30 27.94 -12.67
CA ARG A 924 14.94 27.52 -12.30
C ARG A 924 14.25 28.58 -11.46
N LYS A 925 14.95 29.20 -10.51
CA LYS A 925 14.42 30.33 -9.72
C LYS A 925 14.09 31.53 -10.61
N LEU A 926 15.00 31.90 -11.52
CA LEU A 926 14.76 32.96 -12.51
C LEU A 926 13.51 32.69 -13.36
N LYS A 927 13.30 31.42 -13.77
CA LYS A 927 12.11 30.96 -14.50
C LYS A 927 10.84 31.09 -13.65
N GLN A 928 10.82 30.56 -12.43
CA GLN A 928 9.63 30.54 -11.56
C GLN A 928 9.18 31.93 -11.12
N GLU A 929 10.11 32.85 -10.87
CA GLU A 929 9.78 34.23 -10.47
C GLU A 929 9.29 35.11 -11.65
N ARG A 930 9.47 34.67 -12.91
CA ARG A 930 9.15 35.47 -14.11
C ARG A 930 8.05 34.88 -14.98
N ARG A 931 8.01 33.55 -15.13
CA ARG A 931 7.04 32.85 -15.98
C ARG A 931 5.58 33.21 -15.65
N PRO A 932 5.17 33.30 -14.37
CA PRO A 932 3.82 33.75 -14.04
C PRO A 932 3.51 35.15 -14.59
N TYR A 933 4.51 36.02 -14.69
CA TYR A 933 4.35 37.42 -15.09
C TYR A 933 4.70 37.67 -16.57
N GLU A 934 4.97 36.64 -17.38
CA GLU A 934 5.40 36.87 -18.76
C GLU A 934 4.29 37.52 -19.60
N LEU A 935 4.64 38.58 -20.35
CA LEU A 935 3.68 39.28 -21.20
C LEU A 935 3.33 38.48 -22.46
N VAL A 936 4.33 37.79 -23.03
CA VAL A 936 4.18 36.91 -24.19
C VAL A 936 4.41 35.47 -23.75
N PRO A 937 3.36 34.62 -23.72
CA PRO A 937 3.46 33.24 -23.27
C PRO A 937 4.59 32.46 -23.95
N GLY A 938 5.39 31.74 -23.16
CA GLY A 938 6.52 30.91 -23.63
C GLY A 938 7.86 31.65 -23.79
N SER A 939 7.90 32.98 -23.61
CA SER A 939 9.16 33.75 -23.73
C SER A 939 10.18 33.36 -22.67
N VAL A 940 9.71 33.12 -21.43
CA VAL A 940 10.59 32.70 -20.32
C VAL A 940 11.16 31.30 -20.56
N ASN A 941 10.36 30.36 -21.08
CA ASN A 941 10.81 28.99 -21.39
C ASN A 941 11.89 29.00 -22.48
N LYS A 942 11.73 29.78 -23.54
CA LYS A 942 12.74 29.89 -24.60
C LYS A 942 14.10 30.36 -24.06
N VAL A 943 14.10 31.42 -23.24
CA VAL A 943 15.33 31.92 -22.62
C VAL A 943 15.92 30.90 -21.65
N TYR A 944 15.08 30.22 -20.88
CA TYR A 944 15.51 29.16 -19.97
C TYR A 944 16.22 28.02 -20.70
N ASP A 945 15.64 27.51 -21.79
CA ASP A 945 16.20 26.39 -22.56
C ASP A 945 17.57 26.76 -23.17
N GLU A 946 17.70 27.97 -23.73
CA GLU A 946 18.98 28.47 -24.24
C GLU A 946 20.04 28.56 -23.13
N CYS A 947 19.68 29.13 -21.98
CA CYS A 947 20.57 29.27 -20.82
C CYS A 947 20.97 27.92 -20.22
N LEU A 948 20.05 26.95 -20.18
CA LEU A 948 20.32 25.61 -19.70
C LEU A 948 21.38 24.92 -20.58
N GLN A 949 21.26 25.04 -21.90
CA GLN A 949 22.28 24.52 -22.83
C GLN A 949 23.64 25.20 -22.68
N ASP A 950 23.67 26.51 -22.42
CA ASP A 950 24.91 27.24 -22.11
C ASP A 950 25.57 26.71 -20.82
N VAL A 951 24.78 26.45 -19.78
CA VAL A 951 25.25 25.86 -18.51
C VAL A 951 25.80 24.45 -18.72
N ILE A 952 25.07 23.59 -19.46
CA ILE A 952 25.50 22.21 -19.78
C ILE A 952 26.85 22.21 -20.49
N ARG A 953 27.01 23.04 -21.53
CA ARG A 953 28.28 23.19 -22.28
C ARG A 953 29.42 23.66 -21.37
N SER A 954 29.17 24.63 -20.50
CA SER A 954 30.16 25.13 -19.55
C SER A 954 30.62 24.02 -18.58
N ILE A 955 29.70 23.22 -18.06
CA ILE A 955 30.02 22.10 -17.14
C ILE A 955 30.86 21.04 -17.85
N GLU A 956 30.47 20.65 -19.06
CA GLU A 956 31.17 19.67 -19.88
C GLU A 956 32.60 20.14 -20.22
N GLY A 957 32.77 21.44 -20.49
CA GLY A 957 34.06 22.12 -20.64
C GLY A 957 34.85 22.33 -19.34
N GLY A 958 34.39 21.80 -18.21
CA GLY A 958 35.10 21.81 -16.93
C GLY A 958 34.64 22.85 -15.91
N ALA A 959 33.56 23.58 -16.20
CA ALA A 959 32.89 24.58 -15.35
C ALA A 959 33.76 25.79 -14.96
N GLY A 960 34.74 26.18 -15.80
CA GLY A 960 35.64 27.30 -15.55
C GLY A 960 34.99 28.68 -15.76
N ASP A 961 34.15 28.80 -16.78
CA ASP A 961 33.45 30.02 -17.20
C ASP A 961 32.02 30.15 -16.63
N LEU A 962 31.60 29.20 -15.78
CA LEU A 962 30.21 29.06 -15.33
C LEU A 962 29.63 30.32 -14.66
N VAL A 963 30.43 31.06 -13.90
CA VAL A 963 30.00 32.32 -13.27
C VAL A 963 29.63 33.38 -14.32
N GLU A 964 30.42 33.48 -15.40
CA GLU A 964 30.10 34.40 -16.51
C GLU A 964 28.89 33.91 -17.30
N THR A 965 28.74 32.60 -17.47
CA THR A 965 27.55 32.00 -18.10
C THR A 965 26.27 32.29 -17.31
N ILE A 966 26.29 32.21 -15.99
CA ILE A 966 25.16 32.61 -15.14
C ILE A 966 24.91 34.12 -15.20
N ARG A 967 25.96 34.96 -15.20
CA ARG A 967 25.82 36.42 -15.38
C ARG A 967 25.14 36.77 -16.72
N ARG A 968 25.55 36.11 -17.81
CA ARG A 968 24.91 36.28 -19.13
C ARG A 968 23.46 35.81 -19.12
N SER A 969 23.17 34.72 -18.43
CA SER A 969 21.80 34.22 -18.25
C SER A 969 20.93 35.25 -17.52
N GLY A 970 21.41 35.80 -16.39
CA GLY A 970 20.72 36.89 -15.67
C GLY A 970 20.38 38.08 -16.58
N LYS A 971 21.31 38.51 -17.44
CA LYS A 971 21.05 39.56 -18.44
C LYS A 971 19.96 39.19 -19.44
N LYS A 972 19.93 37.94 -19.92
CA LYS A 972 18.89 37.45 -20.83
C LYS A 972 17.51 37.43 -20.15
N PHE A 973 17.43 37.03 -18.88
CA PHE A 973 16.17 37.05 -18.12
C PHE A 973 15.70 38.47 -17.78
N ALA A 974 16.62 39.43 -17.58
CA ALA A 974 16.29 40.81 -17.24
C ALA A 974 15.62 41.60 -18.38
N VAL A 975 15.78 41.17 -19.65
CA VAL A 975 15.18 41.85 -20.81
C VAL A 975 13.81 41.28 -21.21
N ILE A 976 13.32 40.25 -20.51
CA ILE A 976 12.00 39.66 -20.79
C ILE A 976 10.92 40.65 -20.37
N GLN A 977 9.93 40.85 -21.25
CA GLN A 977 8.78 41.71 -20.95
C GLN A 977 7.83 41.02 -19.98
N LEU A 978 7.53 41.69 -18.86
CA LEU A 978 6.63 41.20 -17.81
C LEU A 978 5.39 42.10 -17.70
N THR A 979 4.29 41.53 -17.22
CA THR A 979 3.05 42.26 -16.92
C THR A 979 3.23 43.13 -15.68
N ASN A 980 2.79 44.39 -15.73
CA ASN A 980 2.72 45.25 -14.55
C ASN A 980 1.50 44.88 -13.68
N GLY A 981 1.69 44.67 -12.38
CA GLY A 981 0.59 44.34 -11.47
C GLY A 981 1.04 44.00 -10.05
N GLU A 982 0.06 43.68 -9.19
CA GLU A 982 0.32 43.17 -7.84
C GLU A 982 1.07 41.84 -7.87
N ARG A 983 1.82 41.55 -6.81
CA ARG A 983 2.51 40.27 -6.67
C ARG A 983 1.47 39.16 -6.56
N ARG A 984 1.66 38.09 -7.33
CA ARG A 984 0.81 36.89 -7.25
C ARG A 984 1.04 36.18 -5.91
N PRO A 985 0.03 35.47 -5.37
CA PRO A 985 0.22 34.64 -4.19
C PRO A 985 1.37 33.66 -4.41
N VAL A 986 2.33 33.65 -3.50
CA VAL A 986 3.49 32.76 -3.59
C VAL A 986 3.18 31.42 -2.94
N ILE A 987 3.24 30.35 -3.71
CA ILE A 987 2.99 28.99 -3.25
C ILE A 987 4.32 28.22 -3.20
N ALA A 988 4.71 27.79 -2.00
CA ALA A 988 5.83 26.87 -1.86
C ALA A 988 5.39 25.46 -2.24
N VAL A 989 6.10 24.83 -3.17
CA VAL A 989 5.89 23.44 -3.55
C VAL A 989 6.96 22.59 -2.85
N VAL A 990 6.52 21.84 -1.83
CA VAL A 990 7.33 20.92 -1.04
C VAL A 990 6.86 19.49 -1.30
N GLY A 991 7.59 18.48 -0.84
CA GLY A 991 7.19 17.10 -1.08
C GLY A 991 8.34 16.11 -1.10
N GLU A 992 8.02 14.90 -1.55
CA GLU A 992 9.02 13.91 -1.93
C GLU A 992 9.83 14.46 -3.11
N ILE A 993 11.16 14.44 -3.01
CA ILE A 993 12.08 15.18 -3.89
C ILE A 993 11.87 14.80 -5.36
N PHE A 994 11.79 13.51 -5.69
CA PHE A 994 11.64 13.09 -7.09
C PHE A 994 10.32 13.58 -7.68
N MET A 995 9.20 13.42 -6.96
CA MET A 995 7.90 13.90 -7.42
C MET A 995 7.83 15.42 -7.50
N ARG A 996 8.34 16.13 -6.50
CA ARG A 996 8.38 17.60 -6.45
C ARG A 996 9.10 18.19 -7.66
N ASP A 997 10.23 17.60 -8.04
CA ASP A 997 11.11 18.14 -9.08
C ASP A 997 10.78 17.64 -10.49
N ASN A 998 10.06 16.52 -10.62
CA ASN A 998 9.67 15.94 -11.90
C ASN A 998 8.26 16.39 -12.33
N ALA A 999 8.18 17.13 -13.44
CA ALA A 999 6.92 17.70 -13.94
C ALA A 999 5.86 16.64 -14.25
N TYR A 1000 6.22 15.54 -14.91
CA TYR A 1000 5.28 14.46 -15.21
C TYR A 1000 4.83 13.74 -13.93
N CYS A 1001 5.77 13.42 -13.06
CA CYS A 1001 5.48 12.65 -11.85
C CYS A 1001 4.73 13.44 -10.77
N SER A 1002 4.66 14.78 -10.87
CA SER A 1002 3.79 15.63 -10.05
C SER A 1002 2.43 15.93 -10.69
N GLY A 1003 2.14 15.38 -11.87
CA GLY A 1003 0.94 15.75 -12.63
C GLY A 1003 0.95 17.23 -13.03
N HIS A 1004 2.13 17.74 -13.40
CA HIS A 1004 2.39 19.12 -13.80
C HIS A 1004 1.93 20.15 -12.75
N LEU A 1005 2.16 19.86 -11.46
CA LEU A 1005 1.65 20.64 -10.33
C LEU A 1005 1.99 22.13 -10.43
N VAL A 1006 3.24 22.46 -10.77
CA VAL A 1006 3.71 23.85 -10.91
C VAL A 1006 2.91 24.59 -11.99
N ASP A 1007 2.81 24.01 -13.18
CA ASP A 1007 2.12 24.62 -14.32
C ASP A 1007 0.62 24.83 -14.01
N ARG A 1008 0.01 23.88 -13.27
CA ARG A 1008 -1.38 23.97 -12.82
C ARG A 1008 -1.59 25.07 -11.77
N LEU A 1009 -0.69 25.21 -10.79
CA LEU A 1009 -0.74 26.30 -9.80
C LEU A 1009 -0.57 27.67 -10.46
N GLU A 1010 0.38 27.80 -11.39
CA GLU A 1010 0.61 29.03 -12.14
C GLU A 1010 -0.60 29.40 -13.02
N LYS A 1011 -1.26 28.42 -13.64
CA LYS A 1011 -2.54 28.62 -14.36
C LYS A 1011 -3.65 29.18 -13.46
N PHE A 1012 -3.64 28.83 -12.17
CA PHE A 1012 -4.51 29.44 -11.16
C PHE A 1012 -3.97 30.74 -10.56
N GLY A 1013 -2.93 31.33 -11.16
CA GLY A 1013 -2.40 32.63 -10.80
C GLY A 1013 -1.45 32.61 -9.61
N ALA A 1014 -0.77 31.50 -9.34
CA ALA A 1014 0.33 31.44 -8.38
C ALA A 1014 1.65 31.95 -8.98
N GLU A 1015 2.51 32.52 -8.12
CA GLU A 1015 3.97 32.43 -8.25
C GLU A 1015 4.40 31.20 -7.45
N THR A 1016 5.19 30.29 -8.03
CA THR A 1016 5.59 29.07 -7.31
C THR A 1016 7.03 29.16 -6.84
N PHE A 1017 7.36 28.48 -5.74
CA PHE A 1017 8.73 28.31 -5.27
C PHE A 1017 9.00 26.84 -4.96
N ILE A 1018 10.02 26.25 -5.59
CA ILE A 1018 10.52 24.90 -5.27
C ILE A 1018 11.89 25.03 -4.59
N ALA A 1019 12.11 24.24 -3.54
CA ALA A 1019 13.40 24.19 -2.86
C ALA A 1019 14.54 23.76 -3.81
N PRO A 1020 15.76 24.31 -3.66
CA PRO A 1020 16.90 23.98 -4.54
C PRO A 1020 17.23 22.49 -4.56
N PHE A 1021 17.44 21.90 -5.74
CA PHE A 1021 17.83 20.49 -5.88
C PHE A 1021 19.22 20.23 -5.26
N SER A 1022 20.08 21.25 -5.24
CA SER A 1022 21.37 21.22 -4.55
C SER A 1022 21.28 20.89 -3.05
N GLU A 1023 20.10 21.01 -2.42
CA GLU A 1023 19.88 20.59 -1.03
C GLU A 1023 20.26 19.13 -0.78
N TRP A 1024 20.06 18.25 -1.77
CA TRP A 1024 20.36 16.82 -1.65
C TRP A 1024 21.85 16.55 -1.39
N ILE A 1025 22.72 17.22 -2.13
CA ILE A 1025 24.19 17.09 -1.98
C ILE A 1025 24.68 17.76 -0.69
N ALA A 1026 24.08 18.89 -0.32
CA ALA A 1026 24.38 19.55 0.95
C ALA A 1026 23.96 18.68 2.15
N TYR A 1027 22.77 18.09 2.12
CA TYR A 1027 22.27 17.15 3.12
C TYR A 1027 23.17 15.91 3.24
N SER A 1028 23.54 15.29 2.11
CA SER A 1028 24.48 14.16 2.09
C SER A 1028 25.81 14.51 2.75
N THR A 1029 26.32 15.74 2.57
CA THR A 1029 27.58 16.20 3.15
C THR A 1029 27.45 16.36 4.67
N LEU A 1030 26.34 16.93 5.16
CA LEU A 1030 26.06 17.08 6.59
C LEU A 1030 25.91 15.71 7.28
N ARG A 1031 25.18 14.78 6.66
CA ARG A 1031 25.03 13.40 7.15
C ARG A 1031 26.38 12.69 7.21
N PHE A 1032 27.19 12.75 6.16
CA PHE A 1032 28.54 12.17 6.17
C PHE A 1032 29.40 12.74 7.30
N THR A 1033 29.38 14.07 7.53
CA THR A 1033 30.08 14.67 8.67
C THR A 1033 29.60 14.14 10.02
N ARG A 1034 28.29 13.99 10.21
CA ARG A 1034 27.67 13.47 11.44
C ARG A 1034 28.09 12.02 11.67
N ASP A 1035 27.94 11.17 10.66
CA ASP A 1035 28.21 9.74 10.76
C ASP A 1035 29.72 9.47 10.95
N SER A 1036 30.60 10.24 10.29
CA SER A 1036 32.05 10.18 10.57
C SER A 1036 32.38 10.53 12.02
N ARG A 1037 31.67 11.49 12.65
CA ARG A 1037 31.85 11.79 14.09
C ARG A 1037 31.42 10.64 14.97
N TRP A 1038 30.25 10.04 14.69
CA TRP A 1038 29.76 8.88 15.44
C TRP A 1038 30.68 7.65 15.30
N LYS A 1039 31.27 7.45 14.12
CA LYS A 1039 32.27 6.40 13.85
C LYS A 1039 33.65 6.71 14.47
N GLY A 1040 33.92 7.95 14.86
CA GLY A 1040 35.25 8.39 15.30
C GLY A 1040 36.27 8.60 14.16
N ASP A 1041 35.80 8.68 12.92
CA ASP A 1041 36.63 8.91 11.73
C ASP A 1041 37.00 10.39 11.58
N ARG A 1042 38.18 10.76 12.09
CA ARG A 1042 38.70 12.13 12.01
C ARG A 1042 39.03 12.56 10.58
N LYS A 1043 39.42 11.65 9.69
CA LYS A 1043 39.76 11.96 8.29
C LYS A 1043 38.51 12.33 7.51
N GLY A 1044 37.42 11.58 7.66
CA GLY A 1044 36.11 11.88 7.07
C GLY A 1044 35.54 13.23 7.51
N VAL A 1045 35.71 13.60 8.79
CA VAL A 1045 35.29 14.92 9.30
C VAL A 1045 36.08 16.07 8.64
N ILE A 1046 37.38 15.90 8.43
CA ILE A 1046 38.20 16.92 7.74
C ILE A 1046 37.82 16.99 6.25
N LYS A 1047 37.68 15.85 5.56
CA LYS A 1047 37.25 15.76 4.14
C LYS A 1047 35.95 16.52 3.94
N SER A 1048 34.93 16.25 4.76
CA SER A 1048 33.61 16.88 4.62
C SER A 1048 33.58 18.37 4.95
N ARG A 1049 34.40 18.85 5.91
CA ARG A 1049 34.54 20.30 6.18
C ARG A 1049 35.13 21.04 4.99
N ILE A 1050 36.17 20.49 4.37
CA ILE A 1050 36.78 21.08 3.16
C ILE A 1050 35.75 21.13 2.03
N GLN A 1051 35.00 20.04 1.83
CA GLN A 1051 33.95 19.97 0.82
C GLN A 1051 32.85 21.01 1.07
N SER A 1052 32.34 21.11 2.29
CA SER A 1052 31.30 22.09 2.66
C SER A 1052 31.79 23.53 2.46
N TYR A 1053 33.05 23.83 2.79
CA TYR A 1053 33.65 25.14 2.53
C TYR A 1053 33.72 25.46 1.02
N ALA A 1054 34.21 24.52 0.21
CA ALA A 1054 34.30 24.68 -1.23
C ALA A 1054 32.91 24.85 -1.89
N GLN A 1055 31.91 24.10 -1.41
CA GLN A 1055 30.52 24.20 -1.84
C GLN A 1055 29.94 25.59 -1.56
N ASN A 1056 30.09 26.08 -0.32
CA ASN A 1056 29.60 27.39 0.10
C ASN A 1056 30.25 28.54 -0.67
N LEU A 1057 31.58 28.52 -0.83
CA LEU A 1057 32.29 29.52 -1.61
C LEU A 1057 31.83 29.56 -3.07
N THR A 1058 31.65 28.40 -3.68
CA THR A 1058 31.25 28.28 -5.08
C THR A 1058 29.81 28.72 -5.28
N SER A 1059 28.91 28.32 -4.37
CA SER A 1059 27.50 28.71 -4.39
C SER A 1059 27.37 30.23 -4.31
N ARG A 1060 28.02 30.88 -3.33
CA ARG A 1060 28.03 32.35 -3.19
C ARG A 1060 28.50 33.09 -4.43
N LYS A 1061 29.53 32.56 -5.12
CA LYS A 1061 30.04 33.17 -6.37
C LYS A 1061 29.06 33.05 -7.55
N LEU A 1062 28.25 31.99 -7.58
CA LEU A 1062 27.23 31.81 -8.62
C LEU A 1062 26.01 32.69 -8.33
N TYR A 1063 25.52 32.70 -7.09
CA TYR A 1063 24.42 33.58 -6.68
C TYR A 1063 24.77 35.07 -6.83
N SER A 1064 26.01 35.48 -6.52
CA SER A 1064 26.44 36.87 -6.72
C SER A 1064 26.42 37.34 -8.18
N ALA A 1065 26.41 36.42 -9.15
CA ALA A 1065 26.31 36.76 -10.57
C ALA A 1065 24.90 37.19 -11.00
N VAL A 1066 23.88 36.91 -10.18
CA VAL A 1066 22.47 37.25 -10.38
C VAL A 1066 21.87 38.02 -9.21
N HIS A 1067 22.71 38.54 -8.31
CA HIS A 1067 22.25 39.29 -7.14
C HIS A 1067 21.35 40.45 -7.54
N GLY A 1068 20.24 40.62 -6.83
CA GLY A 1068 19.20 41.61 -7.15
C GLY A 1068 18.31 41.27 -8.34
N LEU A 1069 18.54 40.14 -9.04
CA LEU A 1069 17.64 39.63 -10.08
C LEU A 1069 16.73 38.50 -9.60
N ILE A 1070 16.98 37.98 -8.39
CA ILE A 1070 16.21 36.92 -7.74
C ILE A 1070 15.77 37.34 -6.34
N ASP A 1071 14.76 36.68 -5.79
CA ASP A 1071 14.30 36.92 -4.41
C ASP A 1071 15.27 36.30 -3.39
N ASP A 1072 16.31 37.05 -2.99
CA ASP A 1072 17.35 36.60 -2.06
C ASP A 1072 16.80 36.22 -0.65
N GLU A 1073 15.59 36.67 -0.28
CA GLU A 1073 15.00 36.42 1.05
C GLU A 1073 14.55 34.96 1.24
N ARG A 1074 14.45 34.18 0.15
CA ARG A 1074 14.00 32.78 0.15
C ARG A 1074 15.14 31.77 -0.05
N GLU A 1075 16.38 32.16 0.21
CA GLU A 1075 17.49 31.23 0.24
C GLU A 1075 17.49 30.40 1.53
N LEU A 1076 17.29 29.10 1.38
CA LEU A 1076 17.25 28.16 2.50
C LEU A 1076 18.58 27.42 2.63
N SER A 1077 19.12 27.36 3.85
CA SER A 1077 20.24 26.48 4.16
C SER A 1077 19.74 25.16 4.74
N VAL A 1078 20.30 24.04 4.30
CA VAL A 1078 19.94 22.70 4.83
C VAL A 1078 20.11 22.61 6.34
N LYS A 1079 21.10 23.32 6.89
CA LYS A 1079 21.32 23.35 8.33
C LYS A 1079 20.14 24.01 9.06
N ASP A 1080 19.67 25.15 8.56
CA ASP A 1080 18.55 25.87 9.18
C ASP A 1080 17.24 25.09 9.01
N MET A 1081 17.06 24.37 7.90
CA MET A 1081 15.92 23.45 7.73
C MET A 1081 15.93 22.37 8.83
N LEU A 1082 17.08 21.72 9.05
CA LEU A 1082 17.19 20.68 10.08
C LEU A 1082 17.02 21.23 11.50
N ASP A 1083 17.49 22.44 11.77
CA ASP A 1083 17.36 23.05 13.10
C ASP A 1083 15.92 23.58 13.37
N SER A 1084 15.11 23.85 12.33
CA SER A 1084 13.74 24.36 12.46
C SER A 1084 12.65 23.28 12.52
N CYS A 1085 12.93 22.04 12.09
CA CYS A 1085 11.91 20.98 12.03
C CYS A 1085 11.47 20.40 13.40
N GLY A 1086 12.22 20.70 14.48
CA GLY A 1086 12.20 19.97 15.75
C GLY A 1086 10.86 19.87 16.48
N ASN A 1087 9.93 20.79 16.25
CA ASN A 1087 8.60 20.76 16.87
C ASN A 1087 7.71 19.63 16.29
N TYR A 1088 8.00 19.20 15.06
CA TYR A 1088 7.17 18.25 14.31
C TYR A 1088 7.88 16.93 14.04
N VAL A 1089 9.19 16.97 13.77
CA VAL A 1089 10.02 15.78 13.56
C VAL A 1089 11.44 16.03 14.04
N HIS A 1090 12.10 15.01 14.57
CA HIS A 1090 13.47 15.18 15.05
C HIS A 1090 14.49 15.19 13.90
N LYS A 1091 15.46 16.11 13.95
CA LYS A 1091 16.49 16.32 12.91
C LYS A 1091 17.44 15.15 12.64
N HIS A 1092 17.44 14.14 13.50
CA HIS A 1092 18.20 12.90 13.30
C HIS A 1092 17.45 11.87 12.45
N TYR A 1093 16.21 12.15 12.04
CA TYR A 1093 15.56 11.36 11.01
C TYR A 1093 16.35 11.43 9.70
N ASP A 1094 16.76 10.26 9.20
CA ASP A 1094 17.53 10.12 7.97
C ASP A 1094 16.62 10.01 6.75
N GLY A 1095 16.15 11.16 6.25
CA GLY A 1095 15.35 11.27 5.03
C GLY A 1095 14.68 12.63 4.87
N ASP A 1096 13.72 12.72 3.95
CA ASP A 1096 13.09 13.95 3.49
C ASP A 1096 12.15 14.70 4.46
N PRO A 1097 11.43 14.10 5.44
CA PRO A 1097 10.48 14.83 6.28
C PRO A 1097 11.09 15.97 7.08
N ALA A 1098 12.32 15.78 7.60
CA ALA A 1098 13.02 16.83 8.33
C ALA A 1098 13.35 18.03 7.42
N LEU A 1099 13.71 17.77 6.16
CA LEU A 1099 13.96 18.82 5.15
C LEU A 1099 12.66 19.48 4.70
N ASN A 1100 11.61 18.69 4.44
CA ASN A 1100 10.31 19.16 3.98
C ASN A 1100 9.65 20.08 5.03
N ILE A 1101 9.54 19.62 6.27
CA ILE A 1101 8.96 20.44 7.35
C ILE A 1101 9.87 21.61 7.70
N GLY A 1102 11.18 21.41 7.77
CA GLY A 1102 12.13 22.50 8.00
C GLY A 1102 12.00 23.61 6.95
N SER A 1103 11.91 23.24 5.67
CA SER A 1103 11.67 24.19 4.58
C SER A 1103 10.32 24.88 4.72
N SER A 1104 9.27 24.14 5.10
CA SER A 1104 7.94 24.70 5.34
C SER A 1104 7.95 25.78 6.44
N VAL A 1105 8.65 25.52 7.56
CA VAL A 1105 8.79 26.46 8.68
C VAL A 1105 9.55 27.71 8.27
N LEU A 1106 10.69 27.55 7.57
CA LEU A 1106 11.48 28.70 7.13
C LEU A 1106 10.75 29.53 6.09
N LEU A 1107 10.10 28.89 5.10
CA LEU A 1107 9.39 29.61 4.05
C LEU A 1107 8.15 30.34 4.57
N ALA A 1108 7.47 29.79 5.59
CA ALA A 1108 6.37 30.50 6.26
C ALA A 1108 6.80 31.86 6.85
N GLN A 1109 8.09 32.04 7.15
CA GLN A 1109 8.65 33.30 7.65
C GLN A 1109 9.00 34.30 6.53
N THR A 1110 8.96 33.88 5.25
CA THR A 1110 9.34 34.69 4.07
C THR A 1110 8.15 35.32 3.33
N GLY A 1111 6.95 35.28 3.93
CA GLY A 1111 5.74 35.86 3.33
C GLY A 1111 5.15 35.04 2.18
N ILE A 1112 5.27 33.71 2.20
CA ILE A 1112 4.50 32.85 1.29
C ILE A 1112 3.01 32.89 1.62
N SER A 1113 2.17 32.61 0.63
CA SER A 1113 0.71 32.61 0.73
C SER A 1113 0.10 31.21 0.88
N GLY A 1114 0.89 30.15 0.69
CA GLY A 1114 0.47 28.78 0.95
C GLY A 1114 1.55 27.75 0.61
N ILE A 1115 1.30 26.50 1.00
CA ILE A 1115 2.17 25.34 0.74
C ILE A 1115 1.39 24.25 0.02
N ALA A 1116 1.94 23.74 -1.08
CA ALA A 1116 1.46 22.53 -1.76
C ALA A 1116 2.48 21.41 -1.55
N ASN A 1117 2.09 20.37 -0.81
CA ASN A 1117 2.91 19.21 -0.49
C ASN A 1117 2.55 18.02 -1.38
N ILE A 1118 3.43 17.67 -2.32
CA ILE A 1118 3.26 16.53 -3.23
C ILE A 1118 3.91 15.27 -2.64
N LEU A 1119 3.20 14.14 -2.67
CA LEU A 1119 3.70 12.88 -2.14
C LEU A 1119 3.18 11.69 -2.94
N PRO A 1120 3.95 10.60 -3.07
CA PRO A 1120 3.42 9.37 -3.62
C PRO A 1120 2.25 8.85 -2.77
N PHE A 1121 1.24 8.27 -3.40
CA PHE A 1121 0.23 7.51 -2.67
C PHE A 1121 0.89 6.41 -1.80
N THR A 1122 0.48 6.28 -0.53
CA THR A 1122 1.11 5.42 0.51
C THR A 1122 2.57 5.75 0.90
N CYS A 1123 3.09 6.92 0.52
CA CYS A 1123 4.46 7.32 0.86
C CYS A 1123 4.66 7.43 2.38
N MET A 1124 5.52 6.59 2.98
CA MET A 1124 5.69 6.61 4.43
C MET A 1124 6.23 7.95 4.97
N PRO A 1125 7.31 8.54 4.40
CA PRO A 1125 7.76 9.88 4.80
C PRO A 1125 6.74 10.99 4.54
N GLY A 1126 6.05 10.97 3.40
CA GLY A 1126 5.04 11.98 3.05
C GLY A 1126 3.81 11.94 3.97
N THR A 1127 3.39 10.75 4.40
CA THR A 1127 2.30 10.58 5.37
C THR A 1127 2.67 11.16 6.74
N LEU A 1128 3.93 11.05 7.17
CA LEU A 1128 4.40 11.72 8.40
C LEU A 1128 4.25 13.26 8.28
N VAL A 1129 4.70 13.85 7.18
CA VAL A 1129 4.53 15.29 6.90
C VAL A 1129 3.05 15.68 6.91
N SER A 1130 2.20 14.83 6.33
CA SER A 1130 0.75 15.04 6.31
C SER A 1130 0.14 14.99 7.71
N ALA A 1131 0.56 14.04 8.56
CA ALA A 1131 0.06 13.88 9.94
C ALA A 1131 0.35 15.12 10.81
N VAL A 1132 1.51 15.75 10.62
CA VAL A 1132 1.91 16.95 11.39
C VAL A 1132 1.47 18.27 10.75
N SER A 1133 0.93 18.24 9.51
CA SER A 1133 0.54 19.45 8.78
C SER A 1133 -0.55 20.26 9.49
N ARG A 1134 -1.43 19.62 10.26
CA ARG A 1134 -2.47 20.31 11.05
C ARG A 1134 -1.86 21.20 12.13
N ASP A 1135 -0.92 20.67 12.92
CA ASP A 1135 -0.22 21.42 13.96
C ASP A 1135 0.63 22.53 13.33
N PHE A 1136 1.30 22.24 12.21
CA PHE A 1136 2.03 23.25 11.45
C PHE A 1136 1.15 24.44 11.05
N LYS A 1137 -0.04 24.21 10.50
CA LYS A 1137 -0.97 25.29 10.12
C LYS A 1137 -1.34 26.16 11.33
N LYS A 1138 -1.68 25.52 12.45
CA LYS A 1138 -2.05 26.20 13.70
C LYS A 1138 -0.92 27.10 14.19
N ASP A 1139 0.31 26.62 14.14
CA ASP A 1139 1.49 27.36 14.59
C ASP A 1139 1.88 28.53 13.66
N HIS A 1140 1.37 28.56 12.43
CA HIS A 1140 1.73 29.54 11.39
C HIS A 1140 0.51 30.34 10.88
N ASN A 1141 -0.36 30.78 11.80
CA ASN A 1141 -1.52 31.64 11.53
C ASN A 1141 -2.51 31.06 10.50
N ASP A 1142 -2.73 29.74 10.51
CA ASP A 1142 -3.60 29.02 9.56
C ASP A 1142 -3.17 29.18 8.09
N LEU A 1143 -1.86 29.25 7.84
CA LEU A 1143 -1.29 29.26 6.49
C LEU A 1143 -1.91 28.12 5.64
N PRO A 1144 -2.46 28.41 4.44
CA PRO A 1144 -3.02 27.39 3.58
C PRO A 1144 -1.99 26.30 3.27
N TYR A 1145 -2.36 25.05 3.50
CA TYR A 1145 -1.50 23.88 3.28
C TYR A 1145 -2.32 22.79 2.60
N LEU A 1146 -1.90 22.38 1.40
CA LEU A 1146 -2.58 21.37 0.58
C LEU A 1146 -1.68 20.13 0.44
N ASN A 1147 -2.10 19.00 0.99
CA ASN A 1147 -1.48 17.70 0.74
C ASN A 1147 -2.06 17.08 -0.54
N ILE A 1148 -1.20 16.67 -1.47
CA ILE A 1148 -1.57 16.10 -2.77
C ILE A 1148 -0.94 14.70 -2.88
N PRO A 1149 -1.65 13.64 -2.43
CA PRO A 1149 -1.25 12.28 -2.76
C PRO A 1149 -1.46 12.06 -4.25
N TYR A 1150 -0.41 11.64 -4.96
CA TYR A 1150 -0.46 11.41 -6.40
C TYR A 1150 0.27 10.12 -6.78
N ASP A 1151 -0.25 9.45 -7.80
CA ASP A 1151 0.28 8.19 -8.31
C ASP A 1151 0.09 8.03 -9.82
N GLY A 1152 -0.06 9.15 -10.55
CA GLY A 1152 -0.20 9.15 -12.01
C GLY A 1152 -1.62 9.20 -12.55
N GLN A 1153 -2.65 9.39 -11.72
CA GLN A 1153 -4.05 9.53 -12.15
C GLN A 1153 -4.55 10.98 -12.12
N GLU A 1154 -5.30 11.35 -13.17
CA GLU A 1154 -5.99 12.64 -13.25
C GLU A 1154 -7.34 12.60 -12.51
N ASP A 1155 -7.32 12.97 -11.24
CA ASP A 1155 -8.53 13.21 -10.47
C ASP A 1155 -9.02 14.67 -10.67
N THR A 1156 -10.23 14.84 -11.20
CA THR A 1156 -10.91 16.15 -11.33
C THR A 1156 -11.06 16.85 -9.97
N ALA A 1157 -11.17 16.09 -8.87
CA ALA A 1157 -11.22 16.65 -7.53
C ALA A 1157 -9.89 17.25 -7.07
N ILE A 1158 -8.74 16.85 -7.63
CA ILE A 1158 -7.46 17.56 -7.38
C ILE A 1158 -7.56 18.98 -7.93
N GLU A 1159 -8.10 19.16 -9.13
CA GLU A 1159 -8.20 20.50 -9.73
C GLU A 1159 -9.13 21.42 -8.92
N LEU A 1160 -10.28 20.90 -8.48
CA LEU A 1160 -11.20 21.63 -7.59
C LEU A 1160 -10.54 21.98 -6.25
N ARG A 1161 -9.83 21.04 -5.62
CA ARG A 1161 -9.07 21.28 -4.38
C ARG A 1161 -7.99 22.34 -4.57
N MET A 1162 -7.27 22.33 -5.69
CA MET A 1162 -6.27 23.34 -6.02
C MET A 1162 -6.89 24.72 -6.23
N GLN A 1163 -8.06 24.82 -6.89
CA GLN A 1163 -8.78 26.09 -7.05
C GLN A 1163 -9.22 26.66 -5.69
N ALA A 1164 -9.78 25.82 -4.82
CA ALA A 1164 -10.16 26.21 -3.46
C ALA A 1164 -8.95 26.63 -2.63
N PHE A 1165 -7.84 25.89 -2.70
CA PHE A 1165 -6.58 26.23 -2.06
C PHE A 1165 -6.02 27.57 -2.56
N MET A 1166 -6.05 27.81 -3.88
CA MET A 1166 -5.59 29.07 -4.46
C MET A 1166 -6.47 30.25 -4.06
N HIS A 1167 -7.77 30.02 -3.86
CA HIS A 1167 -8.65 31.03 -3.30
C HIS A 1167 -8.24 31.39 -1.86
N GLN A 1168 -8.04 30.38 -0.99
CA GLN A 1168 -7.56 30.59 0.39
C GLN A 1168 -6.20 31.30 0.42
N ALA A 1169 -5.28 30.92 -0.47
CA ALA A 1169 -3.97 31.56 -0.58
C ALA A 1169 -4.07 33.04 -0.98
N ARG A 1170 -4.99 33.41 -1.88
CA ARG A 1170 -5.26 34.82 -2.23
C ARG A 1170 -5.81 35.60 -1.05
N GLU A 1171 -6.77 35.05 -0.32
CA GLU A 1171 -7.32 35.70 0.88
C GLU A 1171 -6.25 35.88 1.95
N TYR A 1172 -5.43 34.86 2.17
CA TYR A 1172 -4.29 34.92 3.09
C TYR A 1172 -3.29 36.01 2.65
N SER A 1173 -2.90 36.02 1.38
CA SER A 1173 -2.00 37.03 0.80
C SER A 1173 -2.53 38.45 1.03
N ASN A 1174 -3.83 38.68 0.80
CA ASN A 1174 -4.47 39.98 1.00
C ASN A 1174 -4.54 40.37 2.49
N LYS A 1175 -4.89 39.41 3.36
CA LYS A 1175 -4.99 39.62 4.82
C LYS A 1175 -3.66 40.05 5.43
N PHE A 1176 -2.56 39.45 5.00
CA PHE A 1176 -1.21 39.72 5.51
C PHE A 1176 -0.41 40.73 4.65
N GLY A 1177 -0.99 41.23 3.56
CA GLY A 1177 -0.40 42.28 2.71
C GLY A 1177 0.75 41.81 1.83
N PHE A 1178 0.85 40.50 1.52
CA PHE A 1178 1.94 39.93 0.72
C PHE A 1178 1.79 40.21 -0.79
N ASN A 1179 0.64 40.72 -1.23
CA ASN A 1179 0.37 41.15 -2.60
C ASN A 1179 0.96 42.54 -2.92
N ARG A 1180 1.36 43.32 -1.89
CA ARG A 1180 1.94 44.65 -2.07
C ARG A 1180 3.36 44.53 -2.58
N ILE A 1181 3.64 45.17 -3.72
CA ILE A 1181 4.97 45.25 -4.32
C ILE A 1181 5.93 45.82 -3.26
N LEU A 1182 6.85 45.00 -2.75
CA LEU A 1182 8.07 45.51 -2.13
C LEU A 1182 8.80 46.22 -3.26
N ALA A 1183 8.78 47.56 -3.26
CA ALA A 1183 9.61 48.34 -4.15
C ALA A 1183 11.06 47.88 -3.94
N LYS A 1184 11.62 47.17 -4.92
CA LYS A 1184 13.05 46.96 -5.08
C LYS A 1184 13.43 47.34 -6.50
#